data_AF-A0A1C6W3Z8-F1
#
_entry.id   AF-A0A1C6W3Z8-F1
#
_cell.length_a   1.000
_cell.length_b   1.000
_cell.length_c   1.000
_cell.angle_alpha   90.00
_cell.angle_beta   90.00
_cell.angle_gamma   90.00
#
_symmetry.space_group_name_H-M   'P 1'
#
loop_
_entity.id
_entity.type
_entity.pdbx_description
1 polymer ?
#
loop_
_entity_poly.entity_id
_entity_poly.type
_entity_poly.pdbx_seq_one_letter_code
_entity_poly.pdbx_strand_id
1 'polypeptide(L)'
;MAVVRPTPADPTPGLRAVAGESGDQRAMPPELGPDSIAVLSGPTFMYSDSRGDVPPGSIGGLVHLDTRLLSGWVLAINGERLLVLRAETISHHSAQYVLTNPAQSDLPPDSLGIRRLRYVGDGFHERVEMVSFLPEPVRIELRLAVCADFADLFEVKSGVRDRSAEITRGHAPDGSELCFSYVRGDFSAETRVRCSRPADRVEGDELVWDITLSRRAEWQLDLHVPLPPGMGVVEPVRGDIADVFHRRADDPVRRWTIGRAVLSSDNQALERTIRQSRDDLAALRLDLEVKGQRIMLPGAGLPWFLSVFGRDTLITAYQTLVAGPALAKGALLALARLQGEQCDDFTDEEPGKILHEVRSGELTRTGMKPYGPYYGSADATQLWLILLSEYWRWTGDEETVRFLRHNALAALHWIDRYGDRDGDGYVEYATRSPEGLGNQCWRDSPDGVSFADGRIPVLPVATCDLQGYTYDAKLRLAELADGPLADPDLARRLRAEAATLYERFNRDYWIEDRGGFYAVGLDGDKNPIDSKTSNMGHLLWSGIVPPERAGTVVRQLMGEDMFSGWGIRTLSWDDRLYNALGYHLGTVWPHDNSIAVLGMARYGYRAEANRISLALLEVAEQFGHRLPEAISGFPRERLLFAVPYPTACSPQAWASGTPLALVRAMLGADPVDGRLVLDPDIPPEIGRIAAERVRAFGHCWEVEAVGRTGHVRLAEC
;
A
#
# COMPACT_ATOMS: atom_id res chain seq x y z
N MET A 1 -33.16 -20.96 22.02
CA MET A 1 -31.82 -20.39 21.78
C MET A 1 -31.95 -19.46 20.58
N ALA A 2 -31.62 -18.18 20.72
CA ALA A 2 -31.63 -17.27 19.58
C ALA A 2 -30.58 -17.73 18.56
N VAL A 3 -30.93 -17.79 17.28
CA VAL A 3 -29.98 -18.09 16.21
C VAL A 3 -29.00 -16.92 16.13
N VAL A 4 -27.72 -17.15 16.40
CA VAL A 4 -26.66 -16.13 16.26
C VAL A 4 -26.45 -15.91 14.77
N ARG A 5 -26.57 -14.66 14.31
CA ARG A 5 -26.37 -14.30 12.90
C ARG A 5 -24.92 -13.93 12.62
N PRO A 6 -24.41 -14.19 11.41
CA PRO A 6 -23.07 -13.78 11.01
C PRO A 6 -22.90 -12.26 11.04
N THR A 7 -21.71 -11.79 11.43
CA THR A 7 -21.30 -10.38 11.41
C THR A 7 -19.90 -10.26 10.82
N PRO A 8 -19.40 -9.10 10.35
CA PRO A 8 -18.00 -8.98 9.94
C PRO A 8 -16.97 -9.39 11.01
N ALA A 9 -17.31 -9.23 12.30
CA ALA A 9 -16.44 -9.66 13.40
C ALA A 9 -16.47 -11.18 13.63
N ASP A 10 -17.58 -11.85 13.27
CA ASP A 10 -17.74 -13.31 13.30
C ASP A 10 -18.54 -13.74 12.06
N PRO A 11 -17.87 -13.85 10.88
CA PRO A 11 -18.56 -14.10 9.63
C PRO A 11 -19.05 -15.54 9.49
N THR A 12 -18.61 -16.45 10.37
CA THR A 12 -19.00 -17.87 10.36
C THR A 12 -19.35 -18.39 11.77
N PRO A 13 -20.48 -17.92 12.36
CA PRO A 13 -20.86 -18.27 13.72
C PRO A 13 -20.98 -19.79 13.91
N GLY A 14 -20.22 -20.34 14.86
CA GLY A 14 -20.25 -21.75 15.21
C GLY A 14 -19.09 -22.59 14.67
N LEU A 15 -18.27 -22.04 13.77
CA LEU A 15 -16.90 -22.53 13.60
C LEU A 15 -16.07 -22.05 14.79
N ARG A 16 -15.14 -22.88 15.30
CA ARG A 16 -14.21 -22.42 16.34
C ARG A 16 -13.36 -21.31 15.71
N ALA A 17 -13.66 -20.06 16.05
CA ALA A 17 -12.76 -18.96 15.77
C ALA A 17 -11.38 -19.33 16.33
N VAL A 18 -10.37 -19.38 15.47
CA VAL A 18 -9.01 -19.13 15.93
C VAL A 18 -9.06 -17.69 16.41
N ALA A 19 -8.91 -17.47 17.72
CA ALA A 19 -9.12 -16.18 18.36
C ALA A 19 -8.34 -15.07 17.63
N GLY A 20 -9.01 -14.35 16.74
CA GLY A 20 -8.58 -13.04 16.28
C GLY A 20 -9.18 -12.05 17.25
N GLU A 21 -8.46 -11.71 18.31
CA GLU A 21 -8.82 -10.56 19.13
C GLU A 21 -8.75 -9.32 18.23
N SER A 22 -9.92 -8.76 17.93
CA SER A 22 -10.05 -7.52 17.19
C SER A 22 -9.23 -6.43 17.86
N GLY A 23 -8.32 -5.80 17.11
CA GLY A 23 -7.85 -4.45 17.38
C GLY A 23 -6.78 -4.28 18.47
N ASP A 24 -6.19 -5.34 19.03
CA ASP A 24 -5.08 -5.14 19.98
C ASP A 24 -3.73 -5.11 19.25
N GLN A 25 -3.31 -3.91 18.85
CA GLN A 25 -1.91 -3.63 18.51
C GLN A 25 -0.93 -4.10 19.62
N ARG A 26 -1.40 -4.43 20.83
CA ARG A 26 -0.57 -4.90 21.96
C ARG A 26 -0.20 -6.39 21.92
N ALA A 27 -0.80 -7.21 21.07
CA ALA A 27 -0.38 -8.60 20.87
C ALA A 27 0.69 -8.74 19.75
N MET A 28 0.98 -7.65 19.04
CA MET A 28 2.04 -7.60 18.04
C MET A 28 3.41 -7.79 18.71
N PRO A 29 4.38 -8.42 18.02
CA PRO A 29 5.78 -8.35 18.46
C PRO A 29 6.20 -6.88 18.65
N PRO A 30 7.18 -6.56 19.52
CA PRO A 30 7.57 -5.18 19.78
C PRO A 30 7.93 -4.44 18.49
N GLU A 31 7.37 -3.24 18.32
CA GLU A 31 7.74 -2.35 17.23
C GLU A 31 9.20 -1.88 17.35
N LEU A 32 9.80 -1.52 16.22
CA LEU A 32 11.18 -1.04 16.15
C LEU A 32 11.33 0.46 16.49
N GLY A 33 10.23 1.12 16.86
CA GLY A 33 10.17 2.54 17.19
C GLY A 33 10.00 3.45 15.95
N PRO A 34 9.75 4.74 16.19
CA PRO A 34 9.43 5.71 15.13
C PRO A 34 10.59 5.97 14.16
N ASP A 35 11.83 5.73 14.59
CA ASP A 35 13.04 5.92 13.79
C ASP A 35 13.46 4.64 13.03
N SER A 36 12.55 3.66 12.95
CA SER A 36 12.79 2.43 12.19
C SER A 36 13.03 2.71 10.71
N ILE A 37 13.89 1.91 10.10
CA ILE A 37 14.30 2.06 8.70
C ILE A 37 13.98 0.78 7.95
N ALA A 38 13.35 0.95 6.79
CA ALA A 38 13.04 -0.13 5.87
C ALA A 38 13.70 0.15 4.50
N VAL A 39 14.32 -0.88 3.93
CA VAL A 39 14.84 -0.87 2.55
C VAL A 39 14.27 -2.07 1.79
N LEU A 40 13.97 -1.88 0.50
CA LEU A 40 13.28 -2.89 -0.31
C LEU A 40 13.83 -2.98 -1.74
N SER A 41 13.70 -4.16 -2.34
CA SER A 41 13.89 -4.38 -3.78
C SER A 41 12.99 -5.54 -4.23
N GLY A 42 12.01 -5.24 -5.09
CA GLY A 42 10.98 -6.22 -5.46
C GLY A 42 10.22 -6.74 -4.23
N PRO A 43 10.02 -8.06 -4.07
CA PRO A 43 9.34 -8.65 -2.91
C PRO A 43 10.27 -8.87 -1.71
N THR A 44 11.49 -8.32 -1.73
CA THR A 44 12.46 -8.44 -0.64
C THR A 44 12.55 -7.13 0.12
N PHE A 45 12.55 -7.20 1.44
CA PHE A 45 12.84 -6.04 2.27
C PHE A 45 13.56 -6.40 3.57
N MET A 46 14.31 -5.44 4.09
CA MET A 46 14.90 -5.49 5.44
C MET A 46 14.31 -4.35 6.26
N TYR A 47 13.72 -4.69 7.42
CA TYR A 47 13.16 -3.73 8.36
C TYR A 47 13.89 -3.81 9.70
N SER A 48 14.47 -2.70 10.16
CA SER A 48 15.33 -2.64 11.36
C SER A 48 15.13 -1.34 12.15
N ASP A 49 15.64 -1.29 13.37
CA ASP A 49 15.68 -0.06 14.16
C ASP A 49 16.68 0.97 13.59
N SER A 50 16.79 2.13 14.25
CA SER A 50 17.71 3.20 13.86
C SER A 50 19.20 2.89 14.04
N ARG A 51 19.56 1.75 14.66
CA ARG A 51 20.95 1.23 14.68
C ARG A 51 21.24 0.37 13.46
N GLY A 52 20.20 -0.04 12.73
CA GLY A 52 20.26 -1.11 11.74
C GLY A 52 20.08 -2.50 12.36
N ASP A 53 19.73 -2.58 13.65
CA ASP A 53 19.56 -3.84 14.35
C ASP A 53 18.13 -4.38 14.18
N VAL A 54 18.03 -5.71 14.17
CA VAL A 54 16.77 -6.44 14.30
C VAL A 54 16.83 -7.21 15.62
N PRO A 55 16.26 -6.67 16.71
CA PRO A 55 16.18 -7.39 17.97
C PRO A 55 15.35 -8.67 17.81
N PRO A 56 15.81 -9.81 18.36
CA PRO A 56 15.03 -11.04 18.35
C PRO A 56 13.64 -10.83 18.96
N GLY A 57 12.63 -11.42 18.31
CA GLY A 57 11.24 -11.29 18.74
C GLY A 57 10.58 -9.96 18.36
N SER A 58 11.26 -9.02 17.69
CA SER A 58 10.64 -7.82 17.12
C SER A 58 9.87 -8.14 15.83
N ILE A 59 9.16 -7.14 15.31
CA ILE A 59 8.52 -7.19 13.98
C ILE A 59 9.51 -7.06 12.81
N GLY A 60 10.77 -6.72 13.09
CA GLY A 60 11.80 -6.53 12.07
C GLY A 60 12.26 -7.84 11.42
N GLY A 61 13.10 -7.69 10.40
CA GLY A 61 13.74 -8.81 9.73
C GLY A 61 13.99 -8.61 8.23
N LEU A 62 14.71 -9.57 7.66
CA LEU A 62 14.84 -9.74 6.21
C LEU A 62 13.72 -10.66 5.75
N VAL A 63 12.82 -10.16 4.93
CA VAL A 63 11.67 -10.89 4.39
C VAL A 63 11.81 -10.99 2.88
N HIS A 64 11.50 -12.16 2.34
CA HIS A 64 11.44 -12.42 0.90
C HIS A 64 10.22 -13.29 0.59
N LEU A 65 9.36 -12.86 -0.34
CA LEU A 65 8.15 -13.60 -0.76
C LEU A 65 7.29 -14.06 0.44
N ASP A 66 6.92 -13.11 1.30
CA ASP A 66 6.16 -13.32 2.55
C ASP A 66 6.84 -14.25 3.59
N THR A 67 8.12 -14.61 3.43
CA THR A 67 8.87 -15.45 4.40
C THR A 67 9.98 -14.65 5.07
N ARG A 68 9.98 -14.57 6.40
CA ARG A 68 11.03 -13.91 7.19
C ARG A 68 12.27 -14.82 7.28
N LEU A 69 13.24 -14.57 6.41
CA LEU A 69 14.51 -15.29 6.35
C LEU A 69 15.39 -15.00 7.57
N LEU A 70 15.48 -13.73 7.98
CA LEU A 70 16.22 -13.34 9.19
C LEU A 70 15.28 -12.63 10.16
N SER A 71 15.20 -13.15 11.38
CA SER A 71 14.41 -12.61 12.49
C SER A 71 15.26 -11.92 13.57
N GLY A 72 16.60 -11.98 13.44
CA GLY A 72 17.56 -11.33 14.32
C GLY A 72 18.82 -10.91 13.56
N TRP A 73 19.27 -9.68 13.80
CA TRP A 73 20.47 -9.09 13.19
C TRP A 73 21.00 -7.97 14.10
N VAL A 74 21.80 -8.32 15.11
CA VAL A 74 22.23 -7.36 16.15
C VAL A 74 23.75 -7.26 16.17
N LEU A 75 24.27 -6.04 16.01
CA LEU A 75 25.70 -5.76 16.08
C LEU A 75 26.09 -5.17 17.44
N ALA A 76 27.07 -5.77 18.10
CA ALA A 76 27.56 -5.32 19.42
C ALA A 76 29.09 -5.22 19.45
N ILE A 77 29.61 -4.30 20.28
CA ILE A 77 31.04 -4.18 20.58
C ILE A 77 31.26 -4.42 22.07
N ASN A 78 32.10 -5.41 22.41
CA ASN A 78 32.36 -5.86 23.77
C ASN A 78 31.07 -6.16 24.56
N GLY A 79 30.07 -6.77 23.91
CA GLY A 79 28.78 -7.11 24.50
C GLY A 79 27.76 -5.97 24.60
N GLU A 80 28.15 -4.72 24.28
CA GLU A 80 27.26 -3.56 24.38
C GLU A 80 26.71 -3.12 23.02
N ARG A 81 25.47 -2.61 23.02
CA ARG A 81 24.85 -2.04 21.81
C ARG A 81 25.44 -0.68 21.47
N LEU A 82 25.48 -0.39 20.17
CA LEU A 82 25.98 0.88 19.65
C LEU A 82 25.00 2.05 19.88
N LEU A 83 25.54 3.26 19.91
CA LEU A 83 24.82 4.52 19.97
C LEU A 83 24.63 5.08 18.56
N VAL A 84 23.43 5.59 18.26
CA VAL A 84 23.10 6.18 16.96
C VAL A 84 23.52 7.65 16.94
N LEU A 85 24.35 8.03 15.97
CA LEU A 85 24.62 9.45 15.67
C LEU A 85 23.67 9.96 14.59
N ARG A 86 23.45 9.17 13.54
CA ARG A 86 22.46 9.41 12.49
C ARG A 86 22.18 8.12 11.72
N ALA A 87 20.93 7.92 11.31
CA ALA A 87 20.56 6.88 10.37
C ALA A 87 19.58 7.43 9.35
N GLU A 88 19.71 7.03 8.09
CA GLU A 88 18.89 7.57 7.01
C GLU A 88 18.82 6.62 5.81
N THR A 89 17.64 6.57 5.20
CA THR A 89 17.43 5.94 3.90
C THR A 89 18.04 6.80 2.80
N ILE A 90 18.95 6.25 1.99
CA ILE A 90 19.63 6.97 0.91
C ILE A 90 18.89 6.82 -0.43
N SER A 91 18.27 5.66 -0.62
CA SER A 91 17.38 5.28 -1.72
C SER A 91 16.42 4.21 -1.22
N HIS A 92 15.35 3.89 -1.96
CA HIS A 92 14.37 2.88 -1.56
C HIS A 92 14.98 1.51 -1.19
N HIS A 93 16.14 1.20 -1.76
CA HIS A 93 16.86 -0.06 -1.59
C HIS A 93 18.12 0.06 -0.73
N SER A 94 18.48 1.23 -0.19
CA SER A 94 19.73 1.42 0.57
C SER A 94 19.63 2.41 1.74
N ALA A 95 20.36 2.14 2.81
CA ALA A 95 20.38 2.94 4.03
C ALA A 95 21.77 3.02 4.68
N GLN A 96 22.08 4.16 5.28
CA GLN A 96 23.32 4.40 6.01
C GLN A 96 23.05 4.60 7.50
N TYR A 97 23.91 4.02 8.33
CA TYR A 97 23.91 4.19 9.78
C TYR A 97 25.29 4.65 10.22
N VAL A 98 25.34 5.76 10.96
CA VAL A 98 26.56 6.30 11.56
C VAL A 98 26.41 6.18 13.07
N LEU A 99 27.30 5.40 13.68
CA LEU A 99 27.19 4.90 15.04
C LEU A 99 28.49 5.13 15.81
N THR A 100 28.41 5.04 17.13
CA THR A 100 29.58 5.05 18.03
C THR A 100 29.39 4.11 19.22
N ASN A 101 30.42 3.92 20.02
CA ASN A 101 30.40 3.03 21.18
C ASN A 101 29.93 3.77 22.46
N PRO A 102 29.18 3.10 23.36
CA PRO A 102 28.89 3.62 24.68
C PRO A 102 30.14 3.58 25.59
N ALA A 103 30.01 4.13 26.79
CA ALA A 103 31.05 4.02 27.82
C ALA A 103 31.19 2.57 28.31
N GLN A 104 32.42 2.04 28.31
CA GLN A 104 32.75 0.69 28.78
C GLN A 104 34.00 0.74 29.67
N SER A 105 34.33 -0.37 30.36
CA SER A 105 35.46 -0.42 31.30
C SER A 105 36.80 -0.01 30.68
N ASP A 106 37.06 -0.48 29.46
CA ASP A 106 38.35 -0.34 28.76
C ASP A 106 38.23 0.41 27.42
N LEU A 107 37.05 0.99 27.16
CA LEU A 107 36.77 1.75 25.96
C LEU A 107 35.99 3.03 26.32
N PRO A 108 36.61 4.23 26.24
CA PRO A 108 35.93 5.49 26.47
C PRO A 108 34.74 5.66 25.50
N PRO A 109 33.64 6.32 25.90
CA PRO A 109 32.54 6.62 25.00
C PRO A 109 33.04 7.46 23.81
N ASP A 110 32.34 7.38 22.69
CA ASP A 110 32.57 8.21 21.50
C ASP A 110 33.99 8.07 20.90
N SER A 111 34.68 6.96 21.16
CA SER A 111 36.08 6.76 20.76
C SER A 111 36.24 5.94 19.49
N LEU A 112 35.19 5.24 19.05
CA LEU A 112 35.10 4.54 17.79
C LEU A 112 34.09 5.21 16.85
N GLY A 113 34.46 5.36 15.59
CA GLY A 113 33.50 5.66 14.52
C GLY A 113 33.08 4.36 13.84
N ILE A 114 31.78 4.07 13.83
CA ILE A 114 31.23 2.89 13.14
C ILE A 114 30.27 3.35 12.05
N ARG A 115 30.39 2.77 10.86
CA ARG A 115 29.48 3.03 9.73
C ARG A 115 28.94 1.71 9.20
N ARG A 116 27.61 1.64 9.05
CA ARG A 116 26.93 0.53 8.35
C ARG A 116 26.37 1.06 7.04
N LEU A 117 26.71 0.41 5.93
CA LEU A 117 26.17 0.68 4.60
C LEU A 117 25.35 -0.53 4.17
N ARG A 118 24.04 -0.39 4.08
CA ARG A 118 23.12 -1.49 3.78
C ARG A 118 22.43 -1.28 2.45
N TYR A 119 22.27 -2.34 1.65
CA TYR A 119 21.33 -2.33 0.54
C TYR A 119 20.70 -3.70 0.27
N VAL A 120 19.51 -3.70 -0.34
CA VAL A 120 18.82 -4.89 -0.85
C VAL A 120 18.81 -4.81 -2.38
N GLY A 121 19.15 -5.89 -3.06
CA GLY A 121 19.20 -5.97 -4.51
C GLY A 121 19.05 -7.41 -4.98
N ASP A 122 20.13 -8.02 -5.47
CA ASP A 122 20.20 -9.47 -5.76
C ASP A 122 20.40 -10.34 -4.52
N GLY A 123 20.54 -9.70 -3.38
CA GLY A 123 20.80 -10.23 -2.06
C GLY A 123 20.52 -9.13 -1.04
N PHE A 124 20.65 -9.46 0.23
CA PHE A 124 20.86 -8.46 1.26
C PHE A 124 22.36 -8.27 1.49
N HIS A 125 22.82 -7.02 1.44
CA HIS A 125 24.23 -6.65 1.54
C HIS A 125 24.42 -5.63 2.65
N GLU A 126 25.45 -5.82 3.47
CA GLU A 126 25.83 -4.86 4.52
C GLU A 126 27.36 -4.76 4.65
N ARG A 127 27.88 -3.54 4.66
CA ARG A 127 29.28 -3.25 4.97
C ARG A 127 29.37 -2.55 6.32
N VAL A 128 30.15 -3.12 7.23
CA VAL A 128 30.50 -2.53 8.53
C VAL A 128 31.91 -2.00 8.44
N GLU A 129 32.08 -0.71 8.72
CA GLU A 129 33.36 -0.02 8.76
C GLU A 129 33.60 0.53 10.16
N MET A 130 34.82 0.40 10.67
CA MET A 130 35.21 0.88 11.98
C MET A 130 36.54 1.62 11.95
N VAL A 131 36.62 2.71 12.72
CA VAL A 131 37.84 3.49 12.92
C VAL A 131 38.02 3.84 14.39
N SER A 132 39.24 3.72 14.91
CA SER A 132 39.58 4.15 16.27
C SER A 132 40.14 5.58 16.28
N PHE A 133 39.61 6.43 17.17
CA PHE A 133 40.13 7.77 17.43
C PHE A 133 41.07 7.84 18.64
N LEU A 134 41.31 6.71 19.31
CA LEU A 134 42.22 6.64 20.45
C LEU A 134 43.68 6.83 20.01
N PRO A 135 44.53 7.40 20.89
CA PRO A 135 45.95 7.55 20.61
C PRO A 135 46.69 6.21 20.57
N GLU A 136 46.28 5.27 21.42
CA GLU A 136 46.86 3.93 21.56
C GLU A 136 46.00 2.86 20.88
N PRO A 137 46.59 1.73 20.41
CA PRO A 137 45.83 0.61 19.88
C PRO A 137 44.83 0.06 20.89
N VAL A 138 43.62 -0.23 20.41
CA VAL A 138 42.54 -0.79 21.23
C VAL A 138 42.16 -2.18 20.73
N ARG A 139 41.84 -3.07 21.67
CA ARG A 139 41.29 -4.40 21.37
C ARG A 139 39.80 -4.37 21.62
N ILE A 140 39.04 -4.85 20.66
CA ILE A 140 37.59 -4.93 20.73
C ILE A 140 37.12 -6.28 20.22
N GLU A 141 36.04 -6.79 20.81
CA GLU A 141 35.26 -7.90 20.28
C GLU A 141 34.09 -7.32 19.48
N LEU A 142 33.99 -7.64 18.20
CA LEU A 142 32.80 -7.37 17.39
C LEU A 142 31.96 -8.65 17.33
N ARG A 143 30.68 -8.55 17.65
CA ARG A 143 29.73 -9.67 17.65
C ARG A 143 28.53 -9.34 16.78
N LEU A 144 28.19 -10.25 15.86
CA LEU A 144 26.95 -10.20 15.10
C LEU A 144 26.06 -11.39 15.49
N ALA A 145 24.98 -11.11 16.21
CA ALA A 145 23.97 -12.11 16.53
C ALA A 145 22.96 -12.23 15.37
N VAL A 146 22.79 -13.46 14.88
CA VAL A 146 21.89 -13.78 13.77
C VAL A 146 20.79 -14.71 14.27
N CYS A 147 19.55 -14.48 13.87
CA CYS A 147 18.45 -15.41 14.09
C CYS A 147 17.65 -15.61 12.81
N ALA A 148 17.13 -16.82 12.61
CA ALA A 148 16.18 -17.15 11.56
C ALA A 148 14.99 -17.87 12.18
N ASP A 149 13.78 -17.55 11.71
CA ASP A 149 12.57 -18.27 12.11
C ASP A 149 11.74 -18.76 10.92
N PHE A 150 11.95 -18.26 9.70
CA PHE A 150 11.14 -18.60 8.52
C PHE A 150 9.64 -18.35 8.71
N ALA A 151 9.28 -17.37 9.55
CA ALA A 151 7.89 -17.03 9.79
C ALA A 151 7.22 -16.51 8.50
N ASP A 152 6.00 -16.98 8.26
CA ASP A 152 5.11 -16.37 7.29
C ASP A 152 4.73 -14.97 7.78
N LEU A 153 4.60 -14.02 6.85
CA LEU A 153 4.29 -12.62 7.17
C LEU A 153 3.01 -12.47 8.02
N PHE A 154 2.01 -13.35 7.85
CA PHE A 154 0.82 -13.34 8.69
C PHE A 154 1.11 -13.71 10.15
N GLU A 155 2.08 -14.57 10.39
CA GLU A 155 2.50 -14.95 11.75
C GLU A 155 3.28 -13.82 12.42
N VAL A 156 4.10 -13.08 11.65
CA VAL A 156 4.79 -11.89 12.17
C VAL A 156 3.79 -10.87 12.74
N LYS A 157 2.58 -10.80 12.17
CA LYS A 157 1.50 -9.91 12.63
C LYS A 157 0.57 -10.49 13.69
N SER A 158 0.55 -11.79 13.92
CA SER A 158 -0.47 -12.42 14.80
C SER A 158 0.12 -13.28 15.91
N GLY A 159 1.43 -13.48 15.89
CA GLY A 159 2.16 -14.36 16.78
C GLY A 159 2.94 -15.40 15.99
N VAL A 160 4.24 -15.47 16.25
CA VAL A 160 5.15 -16.41 15.58
C VAL A 160 5.10 -17.76 16.29
N ARG A 161 4.80 -18.83 15.54
CA ARG A 161 4.88 -20.20 16.05
C ARG A 161 6.34 -20.57 16.30
N ASP A 162 6.62 -21.26 17.42
CA ASP A 162 7.95 -21.80 17.67
C ASP A 162 8.21 -23.00 16.74
N ARG A 163 9.20 -22.85 15.87
CA ARG A 163 9.69 -23.91 14.97
C ARG A 163 11.19 -24.16 15.12
N SER A 164 11.75 -23.76 16.25
CA SER A 164 13.20 -23.78 16.49
C SER A 164 13.83 -25.19 16.39
N ALA A 165 13.05 -26.24 16.69
CA ALA A 165 13.41 -27.64 16.54
C ALA A 165 13.38 -28.18 15.10
N GLU A 166 12.65 -27.52 14.19
CA GLU A 166 12.56 -27.89 12.76
C GLU A 166 13.61 -27.17 11.91
N ILE A 167 14.27 -26.15 12.46
CA ILE A 167 15.31 -25.38 11.79
C ILE A 167 16.66 -26.07 11.96
N THR A 168 17.22 -26.53 10.84
CA THR A 168 18.59 -27.06 10.78
C THR A 168 19.58 -25.91 10.66
N ARG A 169 20.67 -25.99 11.44
CA ARG A 169 21.73 -24.99 11.49
C ARG A 169 23.04 -25.59 11.00
N GLY A 170 23.83 -24.81 10.27
CA GLY A 170 25.14 -25.21 9.78
C GLY A 170 26.12 -24.05 9.72
N HIS A 171 27.40 -24.35 9.94
CA HIS A 171 28.49 -23.38 9.87
C HIS A 171 29.58 -23.88 8.93
N ALA A 172 30.17 -22.98 8.15
CA ALA A 172 31.41 -23.29 7.45
C ALA A 172 32.54 -23.48 8.49
N PRO A 173 33.38 -24.53 8.35
CA PRO A 173 34.45 -24.81 9.31
C PRO A 173 35.48 -23.68 9.46
N ASP A 174 35.59 -22.81 8.46
CA ASP A 174 36.49 -21.66 8.45
C ASP A 174 35.87 -20.38 9.01
N GLY A 175 34.59 -20.40 9.43
CA GLY A 175 33.87 -19.23 9.95
C GLY A 175 33.37 -18.27 8.86
N SER A 176 33.38 -18.66 7.58
CA SER A 176 32.99 -17.79 6.46
C SER A 176 31.48 -17.74 6.16
N GLU A 177 30.70 -18.71 6.67
CA GLU A 177 29.28 -18.84 6.38
C GLU A 177 28.49 -19.42 7.56
N LEU A 178 27.30 -18.89 7.81
CA LEU A 178 26.25 -19.42 8.68
C LEU A 178 25.02 -19.75 7.83
N CYS A 179 24.42 -20.92 8.01
CA CYS A 179 23.28 -21.38 7.21
C CYS A 179 22.14 -21.86 8.12
N PHE A 180 20.91 -21.48 7.77
CA PHE A 180 19.68 -21.99 8.37
C PHE A 180 18.82 -22.59 7.26
N SER A 181 18.20 -23.73 7.52
CA SER A 181 17.23 -24.35 6.61
C SER A 181 16.02 -24.89 7.36
N TYR A 182 14.86 -24.82 6.70
CA TYR A 182 13.59 -25.27 7.22
C TYR A 182 12.79 -25.95 6.10
N VAL A 183 12.17 -27.09 6.42
CA VAL A 183 11.37 -27.88 5.49
C VAL A 183 10.11 -28.36 6.21
N ARG A 184 8.95 -28.11 5.60
CA ARG A 184 7.67 -28.61 6.07
C ARG A 184 6.77 -28.97 4.89
N GLY A 185 6.51 -30.26 4.72
CA GLY A 185 5.80 -30.77 3.55
C GLY A 185 6.51 -30.34 2.26
N ASP A 186 5.79 -29.67 1.36
CA ASP A 186 6.32 -29.16 0.09
C ASP A 186 6.87 -27.72 0.16
N PHE A 187 6.90 -27.13 1.36
CA PHE A 187 7.52 -25.83 1.62
C PHE A 187 8.94 -26.03 2.13
N SER A 188 9.88 -25.30 1.55
CA SER A 188 11.26 -25.21 2.03
C SER A 188 11.76 -23.78 1.93
N ALA A 189 12.59 -23.39 2.91
CA ALA A 189 13.26 -22.11 2.94
C ALA A 189 14.69 -22.30 3.47
N GLU A 190 15.64 -21.55 2.91
CA GLU A 190 17.04 -21.55 3.33
C GLU A 190 17.53 -20.10 3.35
N THR A 191 18.37 -19.76 4.32
CA THR A 191 19.10 -18.49 4.32
C THR A 191 20.55 -18.72 4.73
N ARG A 192 21.46 -17.97 4.10
CA ARG A 192 22.91 -18.06 4.33
C ARG A 192 23.44 -16.67 4.62
N VAL A 193 24.29 -16.54 5.64
CA VAL A 193 25.02 -15.30 5.94
C VAL A 193 26.49 -15.55 5.61
N ARG A 194 27.01 -14.85 4.62
CA ARG A 194 28.41 -14.91 4.19
C ARG A 194 29.18 -13.68 4.65
N CYS A 195 30.40 -13.86 5.11
CA CYS A 195 31.29 -12.76 5.51
C CYS A 195 32.56 -12.73 4.65
N SER A 196 32.98 -11.52 4.25
CA SER A 196 34.23 -11.33 3.49
C SER A 196 35.48 -11.57 4.33
N ARG A 197 35.35 -11.45 5.65
CA ARG A 197 36.35 -11.85 6.64
C ARG A 197 35.74 -12.96 7.50
N PRO A 198 36.29 -14.18 7.48
CA PRO A 198 35.78 -15.25 8.33
C PRO A 198 35.80 -14.85 9.80
N ALA A 199 34.80 -15.29 10.57
CA ALA A 199 34.76 -15.07 12.00
C ALA A 199 35.89 -15.84 12.69
N ASP A 200 36.51 -15.25 13.71
CA ASP A 200 37.56 -15.89 14.50
C ASP A 200 36.99 -17.06 15.33
N ARG A 201 35.71 -16.92 15.74
CA ARG A 201 34.92 -17.98 16.35
C ARG A 201 33.43 -17.81 16.06
N VAL A 202 32.70 -18.89 16.21
CA VAL A 202 31.24 -18.92 16.15
C VAL A 202 30.70 -19.44 17.48
N GLU A 203 29.85 -18.66 18.14
CA GLU A 203 29.26 -18.98 19.45
C GLU A 203 27.74 -19.11 19.30
N GLY A 204 27.25 -20.35 19.14
CA GLY A 204 25.85 -20.56 18.76
C GLY A 204 25.58 -20.02 17.36
N ASP A 205 24.67 -19.06 17.24
CA ASP A 205 24.33 -18.38 15.97
C ASP A 205 25.04 -17.01 15.83
N GLU A 206 26.06 -16.75 16.66
CA GLU A 206 26.77 -15.48 16.70
C GLU A 206 28.15 -15.57 16.05
N LEU A 207 28.43 -14.66 15.11
CA LEU A 207 29.73 -14.50 14.46
C LEU A 207 30.57 -13.50 15.24
N VAL A 208 31.79 -13.88 15.62
CA VAL A 208 32.65 -13.08 16.51
C VAL A 208 34.03 -12.82 15.88
N TRP A 209 34.48 -11.56 15.95
CA TRP A 209 35.80 -11.12 15.49
C TRP A 209 36.55 -10.40 16.61
N ASP A 210 37.81 -10.79 16.86
CA ASP A 210 38.70 -10.12 17.80
C ASP A 210 39.60 -9.14 17.03
N ILE A 211 39.36 -7.85 17.22
CA ILE A 211 39.94 -6.80 16.37
C ILE A 211 40.89 -5.95 17.20
N THR A 212 42.11 -5.73 16.68
CA THR A 212 43.03 -4.73 17.20
C THR A 212 43.07 -3.54 16.25
N LEU A 213 42.56 -2.38 16.69
CA LEU A 213 42.54 -1.14 15.91
C LEU A 213 43.60 -0.17 16.41
N SER A 214 44.60 0.09 15.57
CA SER A 214 45.53 1.21 15.76
C SER A 214 44.83 2.56 15.50
N ARG A 215 45.43 3.65 15.97
CA ARG A 215 44.93 5.02 15.74
C ARG A 215 44.65 5.26 14.25
N ARG A 216 43.40 5.60 13.92
CA ARG A 216 42.90 5.86 12.56
C ARG A 216 43.06 4.68 11.57
N ALA A 217 43.36 3.48 12.06
CA ALA A 217 43.29 2.30 11.22
C ALA A 217 41.82 2.00 10.92
N GLU A 218 41.54 1.72 9.65
CA GLU A 218 40.22 1.32 9.19
C GLU A 218 40.12 -0.21 9.19
N TRP A 219 39.00 -0.71 9.69
CA TRP A 219 38.62 -2.11 9.58
C TRP A 219 37.27 -2.20 8.87
N GLN A 220 37.12 -3.20 8.00
CA GLN A 220 35.93 -3.36 7.18
C GLN A 220 35.52 -4.83 7.10
N LEU A 221 34.23 -5.08 7.19
CA LEU A 221 33.57 -6.37 6.99
C LEU A 221 32.40 -6.21 6.04
N ASP A 222 32.34 -7.06 5.01
CA ASP A 222 31.20 -7.14 4.10
C ASP A 222 30.41 -8.42 4.42
N LEU A 223 29.11 -8.27 4.58
CA LEU A 223 28.13 -9.31 4.88
C LEU A 223 27.19 -9.43 3.68
N HIS A 224 26.96 -10.65 3.22
CA HIS A 224 26.08 -10.93 2.11
C HIS A 224 25.15 -12.10 2.43
N VAL A 225 23.86 -11.88 2.24
CA VAL A 225 22.80 -12.86 2.38
C VAL A 225 22.17 -13.07 1.00
N PRO A 226 22.61 -14.10 0.24
CA PRO A 226 22.02 -14.39 -1.05
C PRO A 226 20.55 -14.77 -0.87
N LEU A 227 19.71 -14.33 -1.81
CA LEU A 227 18.31 -14.76 -1.84
C LEU A 227 18.19 -16.14 -2.48
N PRO A 228 17.23 -16.97 -2.04
CA PRO A 228 16.92 -18.23 -2.70
C PRO A 228 16.61 -18.02 -4.19
N PRO A 229 16.96 -18.97 -5.08
CA PRO A 229 16.53 -18.90 -6.48
C PRO A 229 15.00 -19.00 -6.56
N GLY A 230 14.37 -18.00 -7.19
CA GLY A 230 12.92 -17.86 -7.33
C GLY A 230 12.52 -16.52 -7.96
N MET A 231 11.29 -16.43 -8.45
CA MET A 231 10.71 -15.20 -9.05
C MET A 231 10.74 -14.03 -8.07
N GLY A 232 10.84 -12.78 -8.55
CA GLY A 232 10.54 -11.63 -7.69
C GLY A 232 11.25 -10.33 -8.00
N VAL A 233 12.55 -10.34 -8.28
CA VAL A 233 13.31 -9.08 -8.40
C VAL A 233 13.40 -8.65 -9.87
N VAL A 234 12.68 -7.58 -10.22
CA VAL A 234 12.74 -6.98 -11.56
C VAL A 234 14.06 -6.25 -11.72
N GLU A 235 15.03 -6.91 -12.35
CA GLU A 235 16.38 -6.39 -12.58
C GLU A 235 16.99 -5.84 -11.26
N PRO A 236 17.51 -6.68 -10.35
CA PRO A 236 18.08 -6.17 -9.10
C PRO A 236 19.22 -5.17 -9.36
N VAL A 237 19.37 -4.19 -8.47
CA VAL A 237 20.60 -3.41 -8.38
C VAL A 237 21.75 -4.36 -8.01
N ARG A 238 22.83 -4.28 -8.78
CA ARG A 238 24.06 -5.05 -8.57
C ARG A 238 25.25 -4.10 -8.57
N GLY A 239 26.19 -4.32 -7.66
CA GLY A 239 27.45 -3.56 -7.62
C GLY A 239 28.16 -3.69 -6.28
N ASP A 240 29.38 -3.15 -6.20
CA ASP A 240 30.01 -2.94 -4.89
C ASP A 240 29.18 -1.94 -4.07
N ILE A 241 29.15 -2.13 -2.75
CA ILE A 241 28.40 -1.27 -1.83
C ILE A 241 28.78 0.21 -2.02
N ALA A 242 30.05 0.53 -2.24
CA ALA A 242 30.46 1.92 -2.47
C ALA A 242 29.86 2.49 -3.76
N ASP A 243 29.78 1.70 -4.84
CA ASP A 243 29.21 2.15 -6.11
C ASP A 243 27.70 2.36 -6.02
N VAL A 244 26.99 1.52 -5.26
CA VAL A 244 25.56 1.71 -4.98
C VAL A 244 25.32 3.03 -4.24
N PHE A 245 26.07 3.30 -3.19
CA PHE A 245 25.92 4.53 -2.39
C PHE A 245 26.35 5.79 -3.14
N HIS A 246 27.36 5.69 -4.00
CA HIS A 246 27.77 6.78 -4.88
C HIS A 246 26.93 6.91 -6.15
N ARG A 247 25.86 6.10 -6.29
CA ARG A 247 24.93 6.12 -7.44
C ARG A 247 25.66 5.89 -8.78
N ARG A 248 26.72 5.08 -8.74
CA ARG A 248 27.50 4.62 -9.89
C ARG A 248 27.01 3.27 -10.41
N ALA A 249 26.32 2.51 -9.57
CA ALA A 249 25.61 1.30 -9.98
C ALA A 249 24.42 1.67 -10.91
N ASP A 250 24.13 0.80 -11.87
CA ASP A 250 22.95 0.94 -12.71
C ASP A 250 21.69 0.68 -11.87
N ASP A 251 20.79 1.67 -11.87
CA ASP A 251 19.52 1.62 -11.14
C ASP A 251 18.36 1.45 -12.16
N PRO A 252 17.80 0.24 -12.28
CA PRO A 252 16.69 -0.03 -13.19
C PRO A 252 15.44 0.81 -12.91
N VAL A 253 15.21 1.25 -11.66
CA VAL A 253 14.11 2.18 -11.34
C VAL A 253 14.37 3.53 -12.00
N ARG A 254 15.60 4.05 -11.93
CA ARG A 254 15.98 5.26 -12.67
C ARG A 254 15.80 5.09 -14.17
N ARG A 255 16.27 3.99 -14.77
CA ARG A 255 16.07 3.71 -16.20
C ARG A 255 14.59 3.68 -16.60
N TRP A 256 13.72 3.13 -15.75
CA TRP A 256 12.29 3.05 -16.00
C TRP A 256 11.55 4.40 -15.88
N THR A 257 12.06 5.33 -15.07
CA THR A 257 11.49 6.67 -14.93
C THR A 257 11.92 7.63 -16.05
N ILE A 258 13.05 7.34 -16.73
CA ILE A 258 13.52 8.10 -17.89
C ILE A 258 12.50 7.96 -19.04
N GLY A 259 11.91 9.08 -19.47
CA GLY A 259 10.92 9.11 -20.56
C GLY A 259 9.46 9.20 -20.13
N ARG A 260 9.18 9.27 -18.82
CA ARG A 260 7.82 9.48 -18.27
C ARG A 260 7.48 10.95 -18.07
N ALA A 261 6.22 11.25 -17.78
CA ALA A 261 5.78 12.62 -17.53
C ALA A 261 6.65 13.28 -16.44
N VAL A 262 7.02 14.54 -16.67
CA VAL A 262 7.77 15.35 -15.70
C VAL A 262 6.87 16.49 -15.28
N LEU A 263 6.57 16.56 -14.00
CA LEU A 263 5.78 17.63 -13.43
C LEU A 263 6.70 18.58 -12.66
N SER A 264 6.53 19.88 -12.91
CA SER A 264 7.19 20.98 -12.22
C SER A 264 6.16 21.95 -11.67
N SER A 265 6.52 22.63 -10.58
CA SER A 265 5.65 23.63 -9.95
C SER A 265 6.46 24.76 -9.34
N ASP A 266 5.87 25.94 -9.21
CA ASP A 266 6.46 27.03 -8.42
C ASP A 266 6.54 26.67 -6.92
N ASN A 267 5.70 25.71 -6.48
CA ASN A 267 5.75 25.16 -5.14
C ASN A 267 6.72 23.96 -5.08
N GLN A 268 7.85 24.17 -4.40
CA GLN A 268 8.89 23.13 -4.26
C GLN A 268 8.43 21.90 -3.47
N ALA A 269 7.49 22.07 -2.52
CA ALA A 269 6.97 20.95 -1.75
C ALA A 269 6.16 20.01 -2.64
N LEU A 270 5.31 20.55 -3.53
CA LEU A 270 4.56 19.78 -4.51
C LEU A 270 5.51 19.03 -5.45
N GLU A 271 6.51 19.70 -6.00
CA GLU A 271 7.48 19.09 -6.91
C GLU A 271 8.27 17.94 -6.25
N ARG A 272 8.74 18.14 -5.01
CA ARG A 272 9.44 17.09 -4.26
C ARG A 272 8.53 15.92 -3.92
N THR A 273 7.27 16.19 -3.54
CA THR A 273 6.28 15.16 -3.22
C THR A 273 5.94 14.29 -4.43
N ILE A 274 5.78 14.89 -5.61
CA ILE A 274 5.51 14.13 -6.85
C ILE A 274 6.73 13.31 -7.27
N ARG A 275 7.93 13.86 -7.12
CA ARG A 275 9.18 13.13 -7.38
C ARG A 275 9.31 11.91 -6.47
N GLN A 276 9.09 12.10 -5.17
CA GLN A 276 9.12 11.03 -4.17
C GLN A 276 8.05 9.96 -4.48
N SER A 277 6.83 10.38 -4.83
CA SER A 277 5.74 9.49 -5.24
C SER A 277 6.11 8.60 -6.44
N ARG A 278 6.78 9.18 -7.44
CA ARG A 278 7.25 8.42 -8.61
C ARG A 278 8.32 7.40 -8.22
N ASP A 279 9.26 7.79 -7.38
CA ASP A 279 10.35 6.92 -6.92
C ASP A 279 9.78 5.76 -6.07
N ASP A 280 8.78 6.03 -5.24
CA ASP A 280 8.07 5.04 -4.40
C ASP A 280 7.25 4.04 -5.23
N LEU A 281 6.47 4.52 -6.21
CA LEU A 281 5.71 3.65 -7.11
C LEU A 281 6.63 2.73 -7.93
N ALA A 282 7.79 3.25 -8.34
CA ALA A 282 8.76 2.45 -9.09
C ALA A 282 9.49 1.44 -8.18
N ALA A 283 9.79 1.83 -6.94
CA ALA A 283 10.38 0.94 -5.94
C ALA A 283 9.46 -0.24 -5.61
N LEU A 284 8.15 -0.01 -5.50
CA LEU A 284 7.16 -1.02 -5.17
C LEU A 284 6.90 -2.04 -6.30
N ARG A 285 7.54 -1.93 -7.47
CA ARG A 285 7.29 -2.82 -8.60
C ARG A 285 7.65 -4.28 -8.27
N LEU A 286 6.66 -5.16 -8.37
CA LEU A 286 6.79 -6.61 -8.23
C LEU A 286 6.74 -7.30 -9.59
N ASP A 287 7.39 -8.46 -9.69
CA ASP A 287 7.27 -9.37 -10.82
C ASP A 287 7.12 -10.79 -10.30
N LEU A 288 5.89 -11.28 -10.40
CA LEU A 288 5.44 -12.52 -9.79
C LEU A 288 4.89 -13.45 -10.86
N GLU A 289 5.01 -14.75 -10.61
CA GLU A 289 4.25 -15.76 -11.33
C GLU A 289 3.05 -16.17 -10.49
N VAL A 290 1.84 -16.01 -11.03
CA VAL A 290 0.59 -16.38 -10.37
C VAL A 290 -0.23 -17.24 -11.31
N LYS A 291 -0.63 -18.43 -10.87
CA LYS A 291 -1.34 -19.43 -11.71
C LYS A 291 -0.62 -19.66 -13.08
N GLY A 292 0.72 -19.71 -13.08
CA GLY A 292 1.54 -19.90 -14.30
C GLY A 292 1.65 -18.66 -15.20
N GLN A 293 1.22 -17.48 -14.73
CA GLN A 293 1.23 -16.25 -15.50
C GLN A 293 2.12 -15.19 -14.86
N ARG A 294 2.99 -14.59 -15.68
CA ARG A 294 3.88 -13.52 -15.22
C ARG A 294 3.14 -12.18 -15.15
N ILE A 295 3.22 -11.52 -14.00
CA ILE A 295 2.52 -10.28 -13.70
C ILE A 295 3.51 -9.27 -13.14
N MET A 296 3.43 -8.04 -13.65
CA MET A 296 4.24 -6.92 -13.18
C MET A 296 3.34 -5.78 -12.71
N LEU A 297 3.22 -5.60 -11.39
CA LEU A 297 2.39 -4.58 -10.75
C LEU A 297 3.09 -4.04 -9.50
N PRO A 298 2.80 -2.80 -9.09
CA PRO A 298 3.23 -2.32 -7.77
C PRO A 298 2.64 -3.19 -6.67
N GLY A 299 3.45 -3.53 -5.67
CA GLY A 299 2.97 -4.05 -4.40
C GLY A 299 2.23 -2.97 -3.63
N ALA A 300 1.26 -3.35 -2.79
CA ALA A 300 0.43 -2.39 -2.07
C ALA A 300 1.24 -1.53 -1.09
N GLY A 301 2.11 -2.10 -0.26
CA GLY A 301 2.92 -1.29 0.64
C GLY A 301 3.85 -2.05 1.57
N LEU A 302 4.93 -1.40 1.98
CA LEU A 302 5.96 -1.95 2.86
C LEU A 302 5.66 -1.61 4.33
N PRO A 303 5.84 -2.54 5.30
CA PRO A 303 6.36 -3.91 5.13
C PRO A 303 5.29 -4.99 4.90
N TRP A 304 4.04 -4.65 5.13
CA TRP A 304 2.99 -5.65 5.40
C TRP A 304 2.22 -6.16 4.20
N PHE A 305 2.20 -5.36 3.15
CA PHE A 305 1.35 -5.55 1.98
C PHE A 305 2.20 -5.51 0.71
N LEU A 306 3.48 -5.93 0.79
CA LEU A 306 4.40 -5.96 -0.35
C LEU A 306 4.08 -7.16 -1.27
N SER A 307 2.85 -7.18 -1.77
CA SER A 307 2.32 -8.15 -2.71
C SER A 307 1.29 -7.49 -3.62
N VAL A 308 0.77 -8.22 -4.60
CA VAL A 308 -0.27 -7.74 -5.52
C VAL A 308 -1.62 -7.71 -4.81
N PHE A 309 -2.22 -6.52 -4.74
CA PHE A 309 -3.58 -6.27 -4.27
C PHE A 309 -4.40 -5.67 -5.40
N GLY A 310 -5.54 -6.29 -5.72
CA GLY A 310 -6.39 -5.88 -6.84
C GLY A 310 -6.89 -4.45 -6.69
N ARG A 311 -7.59 -4.16 -5.58
CA ARG A 311 -8.14 -2.83 -5.28
C ARG A 311 -7.07 -1.74 -5.25
N ASP A 312 -6.01 -1.93 -4.47
CA ASP A 312 -4.92 -0.95 -4.33
C ASP A 312 -4.27 -0.64 -5.67
N THR A 313 -4.03 -1.67 -6.48
CA THR A 313 -3.51 -1.53 -7.85
C THR A 313 -4.45 -0.68 -8.71
N LEU A 314 -5.75 -0.97 -8.68
CA LEU A 314 -6.76 -0.28 -9.48
C LEU A 314 -6.88 1.20 -9.11
N ILE A 315 -6.93 1.51 -7.81
CA ILE A 315 -6.97 2.90 -7.31
C ILE A 315 -5.68 3.63 -7.66
N THR A 316 -4.52 3.03 -7.41
CA THR A 316 -3.21 3.61 -7.76
C THR A 316 -3.11 3.89 -9.26
N ALA A 317 -3.53 2.94 -10.09
CA ALA A 317 -3.56 3.09 -11.53
C ALA A 317 -4.46 4.25 -11.97
N TYR A 318 -5.64 4.41 -11.36
CA TYR A 318 -6.54 5.52 -11.64
C TYR A 318 -5.93 6.88 -11.23
N GLN A 319 -5.36 6.97 -10.03
CA GLN A 319 -4.75 8.19 -9.49
C GLN A 319 -3.55 8.68 -10.34
N THR A 320 -2.84 7.75 -10.97
CA THR A 320 -1.59 8.02 -11.71
C THR A 320 -1.80 8.35 -13.19
N LEU A 321 -3.03 8.32 -13.71
CA LEU A 321 -3.32 8.50 -15.14
C LEU A 321 -2.76 9.79 -15.73
N VAL A 322 -2.76 10.90 -14.97
CA VAL A 322 -2.20 12.19 -15.41
C VAL A 322 -0.69 12.12 -15.68
N ALA A 323 0.01 11.13 -15.09
CA ALA A 323 1.43 10.85 -15.34
C ALA A 323 1.66 9.80 -16.45
N GLY A 324 0.59 9.16 -16.93
CA GLY A 324 0.57 8.26 -18.08
C GLY A 324 -0.16 6.93 -17.84
N PRO A 325 -0.67 6.28 -18.91
CA PRO A 325 -1.62 5.17 -18.81
C PRO A 325 -0.98 3.77 -18.66
N ALA A 326 0.36 3.69 -18.61
CA ALA A 326 1.07 2.40 -18.64
C ALA A 326 0.74 1.49 -17.44
N LEU A 327 0.62 2.07 -16.24
CA LEU A 327 0.24 1.32 -15.05
C LEU A 327 -1.21 0.81 -15.17
N ALA A 328 -2.13 1.64 -15.64
CA ALA A 328 -3.51 1.24 -15.89
C ALA A 328 -3.61 0.08 -16.89
N LYS A 329 -2.90 0.13 -18.02
CA LYS A 329 -2.85 -0.98 -18.99
C LYS A 329 -2.33 -2.27 -18.34
N GLY A 330 -1.23 -2.16 -17.59
CA GLY A 330 -0.64 -3.30 -16.88
C GLY A 330 -1.60 -3.93 -15.87
N ALA A 331 -2.25 -3.10 -15.04
CA ALA A 331 -3.26 -3.51 -14.07
C ALA A 331 -4.44 -4.23 -14.72
N LEU A 332 -5.01 -3.65 -15.79
CA LEU A 332 -6.15 -4.22 -16.49
C LEU A 332 -5.83 -5.62 -17.04
N LEU A 333 -4.70 -5.76 -17.74
CA LEU A 333 -4.29 -7.03 -18.34
C LEU A 333 -3.92 -8.08 -17.28
N ALA A 334 -3.21 -7.69 -16.23
CA ALA A 334 -2.78 -8.59 -15.16
C ALA A 334 -3.95 -9.11 -14.32
N LEU A 335 -4.90 -8.25 -13.96
CA LEU A 335 -6.05 -8.64 -13.15
C LEU A 335 -7.09 -9.41 -13.97
N ALA A 336 -7.27 -9.10 -15.25
CA ALA A 336 -8.13 -9.87 -16.15
C ALA A 336 -7.68 -11.34 -16.28
N ARG A 337 -6.36 -11.55 -16.30
CA ARG A 337 -5.70 -12.85 -16.36
C ARG A 337 -5.91 -13.73 -15.14
N LEU A 338 -6.22 -13.11 -14.00
CA LEU A 338 -6.49 -13.77 -12.72
C LEU A 338 -7.96 -13.61 -12.29
N GLN A 339 -8.83 -13.14 -13.17
CA GLN A 339 -10.25 -13.02 -12.89
C GLN A 339 -10.83 -14.39 -12.51
N GLY A 340 -11.73 -14.42 -11.53
CA GLY A 340 -12.32 -15.66 -11.04
C GLY A 340 -13.11 -16.38 -12.14
N GLU A 341 -12.98 -17.70 -12.20
CA GLU A 341 -13.62 -18.54 -13.23
C GLU A 341 -14.58 -19.58 -12.63
N GLN A 342 -14.48 -19.83 -11.32
CA GLN A 342 -15.24 -20.84 -10.60
C GLN A 342 -15.78 -20.30 -9.28
N CYS A 343 -16.67 -21.08 -8.65
CA CYS A 343 -17.07 -20.84 -7.27
C CYS A 343 -16.17 -21.66 -6.35
N ASP A 344 -15.39 -20.99 -5.49
CA ASP A 344 -14.58 -21.62 -4.45
C ASP A 344 -14.80 -20.91 -3.11
N ASP A 345 -15.42 -21.61 -2.17
CA ASP A 345 -15.78 -21.04 -0.86
C ASP A 345 -14.53 -20.65 -0.04
N PHE A 346 -13.42 -21.38 -0.18
CA PHE A 346 -12.22 -21.13 0.62
C PHE A 346 -11.50 -19.87 0.15
N THR A 347 -11.42 -19.64 -1.16
CA THR A 347 -10.78 -18.44 -1.72
C THR A 347 -11.74 -17.27 -1.96
N ASP A 348 -13.01 -17.41 -1.61
CA ASP A 348 -14.09 -16.47 -1.96
C ASP A 348 -14.19 -16.19 -3.49
N GLU A 349 -13.70 -17.14 -4.32
CA GLU A 349 -13.72 -17.01 -5.77
C GLU A 349 -15.15 -17.17 -6.29
N GLU A 350 -15.55 -16.25 -7.18
CA GLU A 350 -16.80 -16.30 -7.91
C GLU A 350 -16.52 -15.93 -9.38
N PRO A 351 -17.24 -16.52 -10.36
CA PRO A 351 -17.03 -16.23 -11.78
C PRO A 351 -17.16 -14.73 -12.09
N GLY A 352 -16.13 -14.16 -12.71
CA GLY A 352 -16.05 -12.74 -13.08
C GLY A 352 -15.48 -11.81 -12.01
N LYS A 353 -15.26 -12.30 -10.78
CA LYS A 353 -14.74 -11.48 -9.67
C LYS A 353 -13.26 -11.15 -9.86
N ILE A 354 -12.85 -9.93 -9.54
CA ILE A 354 -11.43 -9.54 -9.51
C ILE A 354 -10.87 -9.83 -8.10
N LEU A 355 -9.64 -10.36 -8.04
CA LEU A 355 -9.02 -10.79 -6.79
C LEU A 355 -8.78 -9.65 -5.80
N HIS A 356 -8.74 -10.00 -4.51
CA HIS A 356 -8.32 -9.15 -3.41
C HIS A 356 -6.80 -9.07 -3.36
N GLU A 357 -6.12 -10.19 -3.11
CA GLU A 357 -4.66 -10.25 -3.01
C GLU A 357 -4.08 -11.62 -3.36
N VAL A 358 -2.76 -11.67 -3.57
CA VAL A 358 -1.97 -12.88 -3.78
C VAL A 358 -0.87 -12.94 -2.72
N ARG A 359 -0.55 -14.11 -2.17
CA ARG A 359 0.56 -14.34 -1.22
C ARG A 359 1.34 -15.58 -1.58
N SER A 360 2.59 -15.63 -1.14
CA SER A 360 3.55 -16.70 -1.49
C SER A 360 4.14 -17.45 -0.29
N GLY A 361 3.79 -17.06 0.93
CA GLY A 361 4.32 -17.65 2.17
C GLY A 361 3.85 -19.08 2.45
N GLU A 362 4.46 -19.71 3.47
CA GLU A 362 4.18 -21.09 3.90
C GLU A 362 2.68 -21.35 4.06
N LEU A 363 1.96 -20.45 4.73
CA LEU A 363 0.54 -20.68 5.08
C LEU A 363 -0.34 -20.73 3.84
N THR A 364 0.01 -19.96 2.81
CA THR A 364 -0.71 -19.97 1.53
C THR A 364 -0.35 -21.21 0.71
N ARG A 365 0.94 -21.54 0.62
CA ARG A 365 1.42 -22.71 -0.15
C ARG A 365 0.96 -24.06 0.40
N THR A 366 0.71 -24.13 1.70
CA THR A 366 0.20 -25.33 2.40
C THR A 366 -1.34 -25.38 2.46
N GLY A 367 -2.03 -24.37 1.90
CA GLY A 367 -3.50 -24.31 1.89
C GLY A 367 -4.13 -23.97 3.25
N MET A 368 -3.34 -23.49 4.23
CA MET A 368 -3.87 -23.02 5.52
C MET A 368 -4.52 -21.64 5.40
N LYS A 369 -4.11 -20.82 4.43
CA LYS A 369 -4.69 -19.50 4.15
C LYS A 369 -5.09 -19.38 2.68
N PRO A 370 -6.14 -18.60 2.36
CA PRO A 370 -6.76 -18.62 1.03
C PRO A 370 -6.10 -17.74 -0.05
N TYR A 371 -4.91 -17.20 0.21
CA TYR A 371 -4.30 -16.12 -0.58
C TYR A 371 -3.58 -16.55 -1.87
N GLY A 372 -3.97 -17.67 -2.48
CA GLY A 372 -3.22 -18.30 -3.57
C GLY A 372 -3.89 -18.36 -4.95
N PRO A 373 -4.71 -17.40 -5.44
CA PRO A 373 -5.07 -16.06 -4.95
C PRO A 373 -6.38 -16.03 -4.13
N TYR A 374 -6.61 -14.95 -3.38
CA TYR A 374 -7.85 -14.69 -2.61
C TYR A 374 -8.73 -13.64 -3.28
N TYR A 375 -10.05 -13.83 -3.25
CA TYR A 375 -11.05 -12.99 -3.93
C TYR A 375 -12.03 -12.30 -2.95
N GLY A 376 -11.66 -12.13 -1.68
CA GLY A 376 -12.47 -11.39 -0.70
C GLY A 376 -12.49 -9.87 -0.89
N SER A 377 -12.77 -9.40 -2.10
CA SER A 377 -12.97 -8.00 -2.46
C SER A 377 -14.29 -7.86 -3.21
N ALA A 378 -15.16 -6.98 -2.75
CA ALA A 378 -16.45 -6.68 -3.37
C ALA A 378 -16.43 -5.41 -4.23
N ASP A 379 -15.34 -4.64 -4.18
CA ASP A 379 -15.14 -3.36 -4.86
C ASP A 379 -14.23 -3.44 -6.10
N ALA A 380 -13.27 -4.37 -6.14
CA ALA A 380 -12.27 -4.45 -7.20
C ALA A 380 -12.88 -4.72 -8.58
N THR A 381 -13.98 -5.48 -8.65
CA THR A 381 -14.63 -5.82 -9.93
C THR A 381 -15.22 -4.60 -10.63
N GLN A 382 -15.90 -3.73 -9.88
CA GLN A 382 -16.44 -2.46 -10.37
C GLN A 382 -15.31 -1.48 -10.70
N LEU A 383 -14.31 -1.37 -9.82
CA LEU A 383 -13.15 -0.51 -10.02
C LEU A 383 -12.36 -0.89 -11.28
N TRP A 384 -12.30 -2.18 -11.63
CA TRP A 384 -11.67 -2.66 -12.86
C TRP A 384 -12.41 -2.17 -14.11
N LEU A 385 -13.75 -2.21 -14.11
CA LEU A 385 -14.57 -1.65 -15.20
C LEU A 385 -14.44 -0.13 -15.31
N ILE A 386 -14.39 0.56 -14.17
CA ILE A 386 -14.18 2.02 -14.10
C ILE A 386 -12.82 2.38 -14.72
N LEU A 387 -11.76 1.67 -14.32
CA LEU A 387 -10.42 1.87 -14.85
C LEU A 387 -10.33 1.54 -16.35
N LEU A 388 -11.05 0.52 -16.84
CA LEU A 388 -11.06 0.17 -18.26
C LEU A 388 -11.61 1.31 -19.14
N SER A 389 -12.76 1.88 -18.74
CA SER A 389 -13.33 3.05 -19.43
C SER A 389 -12.40 4.24 -19.32
N GLU A 390 -11.90 4.54 -18.12
CA GLU A 390 -11.02 5.69 -17.93
C GLU A 390 -9.72 5.54 -18.73
N TYR A 391 -9.11 4.36 -18.75
CA TYR A 391 -7.95 4.04 -19.60
C TYR A 391 -8.26 4.30 -21.07
N TRP A 392 -9.40 3.81 -21.56
CA TRP A 392 -9.82 4.05 -22.94
C TRP A 392 -10.02 5.53 -23.23
N ARG A 393 -10.68 6.29 -22.34
CA ARG A 393 -10.83 7.74 -22.48
C ARG A 393 -9.48 8.43 -22.60
N TRP A 394 -8.46 8.05 -21.80
CA TRP A 394 -7.12 8.64 -21.87
C TRP A 394 -6.29 8.22 -23.08
N THR A 395 -6.59 7.08 -23.71
CA THR A 395 -5.70 6.46 -24.71
C THR A 395 -6.28 6.32 -26.11
N GLY A 396 -7.61 6.23 -26.23
CA GLY A 396 -8.27 5.77 -27.45
C GLY A 396 -7.91 4.33 -27.83
N ASP A 397 -7.33 3.53 -26.93
CA ASP A 397 -6.87 2.15 -27.22
C ASP A 397 -8.03 1.17 -27.27
N GLU A 398 -8.77 1.22 -28.38
CA GLU A 398 -9.91 0.34 -28.63
C GLU A 398 -9.51 -1.13 -28.76
N GLU A 399 -8.29 -1.42 -29.20
CA GLU A 399 -7.79 -2.79 -29.34
C GLU A 399 -7.76 -3.50 -27.99
N THR A 400 -7.19 -2.83 -26.98
CA THR A 400 -7.15 -3.37 -25.61
C THR A 400 -8.56 -3.57 -25.05
N VAL A 401 -9.48 -2.63 -25.29
CA VAL A 401 -10.88 -2.79 -24.83
C VAL A 401 -11.57 -3.98 -25.51
N ARG A 402 -11.40 -4.14 -26.83
CA ARG A 402 -11.95 -5.30 -27.56
C ARG A 402 -11.34 -6.61 -27.08
N PHE A 403 -10.04 -6.64 -26.84
CA PHE A 403 -9.35 -7.80 -26.27
C PHE A 403 -9.93 -8.20 -24.91
N LEU A 404 -10.22 -7.22 -24.06
CA LEU A 404 -10.76 -7.40 -22.71
C LEU A 404 -12.30 -7.56 -22.66
N ARG A 405 -12.98 -7.64 -23.81
CA ARG A 405 -14.45 -7.72 -23.88
C ARG A 405 -15.02 -8.84 -23.02
N HIS A 406 -14.43 -10.03 -23.09
CA HIS A 406 -14.94 -11.18 -22.32
C HIS A 406 -14.82 -10.93 -20.81
N ASN A 407 -13.68 -10.41 -20.36
CA ASN A 407 -13.46 -10.09 -18.95
C ASN A 407 -14.40 -8.99 -18.44
N ALA A 408 -14.67 -7.96 -19.26
CA ALA A 408 -15.61 -6.90 -18.91
C ALA A 408 -17.05 -7.43 -18.77
N LEU A 409 -17.48 -8.32 -19.67
CA LEU A 409 -18.80 -8.95 -19.57
C LEU A 409 -18.88 -9.94 -18.40
N ALA A 410 -17.79 -10.64 -18.06
CA ALA A 410 -17.72 -11.50 -16.88
C ALA A 410 -17.79 -10.67 -15.58
N ALA A 411 -17.10 -9.54 -15.52
CA ALA A 411 -17.16 -8.62 -14.38
C ALA A 411 -18.59 -8.06 -14.19
N LEU A 412 -19.25 -7.66 -15.28
CA LEU A 412 -20.65 -7.25 -15.23
C LEU A 412 -21.57 -8.40 -14.79
N HIS A 413 -21.33 -9.61 -15.30
CA HIS A 413 -22.09 -10.79 -14.89
C HIS A 413 -21.92 -11.06 -13.38
N TRP A 414 -20.71 -10.87 -12.84
CA TRP A 414 -20.47 -10.97 -11.41
C TRP A 414 -21.33 -9.96 -10.63
N ILE A 415 -21.31 -8.68 -11.03
CA ILE A 415 -22.12 -7.62 -10.40
C ILE A 415 -23.60 -8.01 -10.39
N ASP A 416 -24.15 -8.41 -11.54
CA ASP A 416 -25.58 -8.68 -11.72
C ASP A 416 -26.04 -10.00 -11.07
N ARG A 417 -25.14 -10.97 -10.85
CA ARG A 417 -25.51 -12.33 -10.41
C ARG A 417 -25.00 -12.74 -9.04
N TYR A 418 -23.75 -12.44 -8.74
CA TYR A 418 -23.07 -12.89 -7.52
C TYR A 418 -22.93 -11.75 -6.50
N GLY A 419 -22.82 -10.50 -6.98
CA GLY A 419 -22.83 -9.30 -6.16
C GLY A 419 -24.20 -9.03 -5.54
N ASP A 420 -25.28 -9.16 -6.30
CA ASP A 420 -26.67 -9.04 -5.82
C ASP A 420 -27.20 -10.41 -5.33
N ARG A 421 -26.85 -10.76 -4.09
CA ARG A 421 -27.03 -12.12 -3.55
C ARG A 421 -28.47 -12.47 -3.24
N ASP A 422 -29.27 -11.48 -2.85
CA ASP A 422 -30.68 -11.66 -2.48
C ASP A 422 -31.66 -11.08 -3.51
N GLY A 423 -31.17 -10.42 -4.56
CA GLY A 423 -31.96 -9.93 -5.68
C GLY A 423 -32.67 -8.61 -5.41
N ASP A 424 -32.29 -7.87 -4.36
CA ASP A 424 -32.85 -6.56 -4.05
C ASP A 424 -32.23 -5.43 -4.91
N GLY A 425 -31.17 -5.75 -5.66
CA GLY A 425 -30.45 -4.89 -6.59
C GLY A 425 -29.31 -4.11 -5.97
N TYR A 426 -28.86 -4.45 -4.77
CA TYR A 426 -27.62 -3.95 -4.20
C TYR A 426 -26.51 -4.98 -4.27
N VAL A 427 -25.28 -4.51 -4.51
CA VAL A 427 -24.11 -5.38 -4.42
C VAL A 427 -23.68 -5.51 -2.97
N GLU A 428 -23.54 -6.74 -2.50
CA GLU A 428 -23.26 -7.06 -1.10
C GLU A 428 -22.07 -8.01 -0.95
N TYR A 429 -21.52 -8.07 0.26
CA TYR A 429 -20.52 -9.07 0.62
C TYR A 429 -20.88 -9.84 1.89
N ALA A 430 -20.44 -11.09 1.90
CA ALA A 430 -20.26 -11.93 3.08
C ALA A 430 -19.24 -12.99 2.70
N THR A 431 -18.16 -13.13 3.47
CA THR A 431 -17.18 -14.18 3.19
C THR A 431 -17.82 -15.56 3.37
N ARG A 432 -17.46 -16.47 2.47
CA ARG A 432 -17.78 -17.90 2.51
C ARG A 432 -16.60 -18.68 3.10
N SER A 433 -15.42 -18.06 3.12
CA SER A 433 -14.22 -18.64 3.66
C SER A 433 -14.21 -18.55 5.19
N PRO A 434 -13.85 -19.63 5.89
CA PRO A 434 -13.62 -19.57 7.34
C PRO A 434 -12.36 -18.76 7.71
N GLU A 435 -11.49 -18.50 6.74
CA GLU A 435 -10.21 -17.78 6.89
C GLU A 435 -10.20 -16.45 6.11
N GLY A 436 -11.36 -16.04 5.58
CA GLY A 436 -11.53 -14.85 4.77
C GLY A 436 -11.83 -13.58 5.58
N LEU A 437 -11.81 -12.45 4.88
CA LEU A 437 -12.11 -11.14 5.44
C LEU A 437 -13.63 -10.99 5.66
N GLY A 438 -14.03 -10.62 6.88
CA GLY A 438 -15.42 -10.33 7.20
C GLY A 438 -15.97 -9.11 6.45
N ASN A 439 -15.18 -8.04 6.37
CA ASN A 439 -15.44 -6.88 5.52
C ASN A 439 -14.65 -7.00 4.21
N GLN A 440 -15.32 -6.90 3.06
CA GLN A 440 -14.72 -7.02 1.73
C GLN A 440 -14.75 -5.71 0.92
N CYS A 441 -15.01 -4.58 1.60
CA CYS A 441 -14.88 -3.23 1.04
C CYS A 441 -13.52 -2.62 1.42
N TRP A 442 -13.24 -1.39 1.00
CA TRP A 442 -11.96 -0.72 1.28
C TRP A 442 -11.65 -0.55 2.77
N ARG A 443 -12.68 -0.49 3.63
CA ARG A 443 -12.53 -0.55 5.10
C ARG A 443 -12.66 -1.98 5.58
N ASP A 444 -11.64 -2.78 5.30
CA ASP A 444 -11.62 -4.24 5.50
C ASP A 444 -11.25 -4.69 6.93
N SER A 445 -11.08 -3.77 7.89
CA SER A 445 -10.92 -4.16 9.31
C SER A 445 -12.23 -4.74 9.86
N PRO A 446 -12.18 -5.65 10.85
CA PRO A 446 -13.39 -6.30 11.40
C PRO A 446 -14.49 -5.33 11.87
N ASP A 447 -14.10 -4.15 12.35
CA ASP A 447 -14.93 -3.08 12.88
C ASP A 447 -15.06 -1.87 11.94
N GLY A 448 -14.48 -1.94 10.73
CA GLY A 448 -14.44 -0.84 9.76
C GLY A 448 -15.80 -0.44 9.19
N VAL A 449 -16.83 -1.25 9.41
CA VAL A 449 -18.23 -0.91 9.13
C VAL A 449 -19.05 -1.21 10.38
N SER A 450 -19.63 -0.17 10.97
CA SER A 450 -20.37 -0.25 12.23
C SER A 450 -21.47 0.82 12.27
N PHE A 451 -22.48 0.59 13.11
CA PHE A 451 -23.52 1.59 13.41
C PHE A 451 -22.96 2.72 14.29
N ALA A 452 -23.64 3.87 14.33
CA ALA A 452 -23.18 5.02 15.11
C ALA A 452 -23.10 4.70 16.62
N ASP A 453 -23.91 3.75 17.09
CA ASP A 453 -23.91 3.23 18.46
C ASP A 453 -22.85 2.13 18.72
N GLY A 454 -22.03 1.81 17.72
CA GLY A 454 -20.95 0.84 17.78
C GLY A 454 -21.35 -0.63 17.62
N ARG A 455 -22.62 -0.94 17.32
CA ARG A 455 -23.01 -2.30 16.92
C ARG A 455 -22.32 -2.68 15.60
N ILE A 456 -21.93 -3.94 15.49
CA ILE A 456 -21.41 -4.53 14.25
C ILE A 456 -22.59 -5.07 13.44
N PRO A 457 -22.70 -4.74 12.13
CA PRO A 457 -23.81 -5.19 11.30
C PRO A 457 -23.80 -6.70 11.09
N VAL A 458 -24.97 -7.27 10.84
CA VAL A 458 -25.07 -8.66 10.39
C VAL A 458 -24.81 -8.73 8.88
N LEU A 459 -24.21 -9.83 8.43
CA LEU A 459 -23.98 -10.10 7.01
C LEU A 459 -25.27 -10.59 6.30
N PRO A 460 -25.35 -10.44 4.96
CA PRO A 460 -24.43 -9.70 4.09
C PRO A 460 -24.53 -8.18 4.29
N VAL A 461 -23.50 -7.44 3.88
CA VAL A 461 -23.48 -5.97 4.00
C VAL A 461 -23.36 -5.32 2.62
N ALA A 462 -24.19 -4.32 2.36
CA ALA A 462 -24.22 -3.54 1.13
C ALA A 462 -23.71 -2.11 1.38
N THR A 463 -22.40 -1.88 1.36
CA THR A 463 -21.85 -0.55 1.63
C THR A 463 -22.14 0.44 0.51
N CYS A 464 -22.20 1.73 0.84
CA CYS A 464 -22.61 2.77 -0.09
C CYS A 464 -21.59 2.97 -1.24
N ASP A 465 -20.30 2.83 -0.97
CA ASP A 465 -19.23 2.92 -1.96
C ASP A 465 -19.37 1.84 -3.05
N LEU A 466 -19.74 0.61 -2.68
CA LEU A 466 -20.01 -0.46 -3.65
C LEU A 466 -21.14 -0.08 -4.61
N GLN A 467 -22.20 0.56 -4.10
CA GLN A 467 -23.32 1.00 -4.94
C GLN A 467 -22.88 2.16 -5.84
N GLY A 468 -22.10 3.10 -5.31
CA GLY A 468 -21.47 4.17 -6.09
C GLY A 468 -20.62 3.62 -7.23
N TYR A 469 -19.71 2.69 -6.94
CA TYR A 469 -18.86 2.08 -7.96
C TYR A 469 -19.67 1.27 -8.96
N THR A 470 -20.73 0.59 -8.53
CA THR A 470 -21.61 -0.17 -9.43
C THR A 470 -22.34 0.76 -10.39
N TYR A 471 -22.85 1.90 -9.90
CA TYR A 471 -23.44 2.94 -10.72
C TYR A 471 -22.45 3.48 -11.77
N ASP A 472 -21.24 3.86 -11.35
CA ASP A 472 -20.22 4.39 -12.26
C ASP A 472 -19.76 3.33 -13.27
N ALA A 473 -19.50 2.10 -12.83
CA ALA A 473 -19.13 0.98 -13.68
C ALA A 473 -20.19 0.70 -14.76
N LYS A 474 -21.48 0.73 -14.43
CA LYS A 474 -22.56 0.54 -15.42
C LYS A 474 -22.58 1.67 -16.46
N LEU A 475 -22.45 2.93 -16.04
CA LEU A 475 -22.39 4.06 -16.97
C LEU A 475 -21.17 4.02 -17.89
N ARG A 476 -20.01 3.68 -17.32
CA ARG A 476 -18.74 3.58 -18.04
C ARG A 476 -18.68 2.39 -18.99
N LEU A 477 -19.25 1.25 -18.60
CA LEU A 477 -19.38 0.12 -19.51
C LEU A 477 -20.41 0.41 -20.60
N ALA A 478 -21.46 1.22 -20.34
CA ALA A 478 -22.37 1.70 -21.38
C ALA A 478 -21.66 2.62 -22.39
N GLU A 479 -20.74 3.47 -21.94
CA GLU A 479 -19.88 4.27 -22.82
C GLU A 479 -19.01 3.39 -23.72
N LEU A 480 -18.34 2.38 -23.14
CA LEU A 480 -17.57 1.41 -23.93
C LEU A 480 -18.45 0.60 -24.90
N ALA A 481 -19.70 0.33 -24.51
CA ALA A 481 -20.71 -0.34 -25.31
C ALA A 481 -21.13 0.49 -26.54
N ASP A 482 -21.32 1.80 -26.39
CA ASP A 482 -21.56 2.70 -27.53
C ASP A 482 -20.32 2.89 -28.42
N GLY A 483 -19.12 2.81 -27.84
CA GLY A 483 -17.86 2.95 -28.56
C GLY A 483 -17.27 1.60 -29.01
N PRO A 484 -16.10 1.19 -28.47
CA PRO A 484 -15.29 0.09 -29.02
C PRO A 484 -15.92 -1.30 -28.97
N LEU A 485 -16.89 -1.55 -28.07
CA LEU A 485 -17.59 -2.83 -27.99
C LEU A 485 -18.77 -2.93 -28.97
N ALA A 486 -19.25 -1.80 -29.50
CA ALA A 486 -20.32 -1.69 -30.49
C ALA A 486 -21.59 -2.50 -30.15
N ASP A 487 -22.09 -2.36 -28.92
CA ASP A 487 -23.27 -3.05 -28.39
C ASP A 487 -24.28 -2.03 -27.81
N PRO A 488 -25.08 -1.37 -28.68
CA PRO A 488 -26.00 -0.32 -28.25
C PRO A 488 -27.16 -0.83 -27.37
N ASP A 489 -27.49 -2.13 -27.46
CA ASP A 489 -28.51 -2.74 -26.59
C ASP A 489 -27.99 -2.89 -25.16
N LEU A 490 -26.75 -3.35 -25.00
CA LEU A 490 -26.07 -3.35 -23.71
C LEU A 490 -25.97 -1.93 -23.14
N ALA A 491 -25.60 -0.94 -23.96
CA ALA A 491 -25.49 0.45 -23.53
C ALA A 491 -26.82 1.00 -22.98
N ARG A 492 -27.94 0.77 -23.68
CA ARG A 492 -29.27 1.17 -23.22
C ARG A 492 -29.68 0.46 -21.93
N ARG A 493 -29.45 -0.85 -21.84
CA ARG A 493 -29.75 -1.64 -20.64
C ARG A 493 -29.00 -1.11 -19.42
N LEU A 494 -27.68 -0.94 -19.54
CA LEU A 494 -26.82 -0.50 -18.44
C LEU A 494 -27.19 0.90 -17.93
N ARG A 495 -27.56 1.83 -18.82
CA ARG A 495 -28.05 3.16 -18.42
C ARG A 495 -29.37 3.09 -17.68
N ALA A 496 -30.31 2.24 -18.12
CA ALA A 496 -31.59 2.05 -17.43
C ALA A 496 -31.40 1.43 -16.04
N GLU A 497 -30.51 0.45 -15.91
CA GLU A 497 -30.15 -0.16 -14.63
C GLU A 497 -29.44 0.84 -13.70
N ALA A 498 -28.51 1.65 -14.23
CA ALA A 498 -27.84 2.69 -13.46
C ALA A 498 -28.83 3.77 -12.97
N ALA A 499 -29.80 4.18 -13.80
CA ALA A 499 -30.86 5.11 -13.40
C ALA A 499 -31.75 4.53 -12.28
N THR A 500 -32.10 3.24 -12.38
CA THR A 500 -32.87 2.55 -11.34
C THR A 500 -32.09 2.47 -10.03
N LEU A 501 -30.80 2.12 -10.08
CA LEU A 501 -29.92 2.10 -8.91
C LEU A 501 -29.78 3.49 -8.29
N TYR A 502 -29.64 4.54 -9.12
CA TYR A 502 -29.55 5.92 -8.67
C TYR A 502 -30.78 6.35 -7.85
N GLU A 503 -31.99 6.09 -8.35
CA GLU A 503 -33.23 6.42 -7.64
C GLU A 503 -33.38 5.63 -6.34
N ARG A 504 -33.15 4.31 -6.40
CA ARG A 504 -33.25 3.41 -5.26
C ARG A 504 -32.25 3.76 -4.16
N PHE A 505 -30.96 3.93 -4.51
CA PHE A 505 -29.90 4.31 -3.58
C PHE A 505 -30.22 5.63 -2.85
N ASN A 506 -30.66 6.65 -3.59
CA ASN A 506 -30.94 7.96 -3.01
C ASN A 506 -32.18 8.00 -2.12
N ARG A 507 -33.07 7.01 -2.25
CA ARG A 507 -34.20 6.80 -1.34
C ARG A 507 -33.76 6.06 -0.06
N ASP A 508 -33.02 4.97 -0.21
CA ASP A 508 -32.83 4.00 0.88
C ASP A 508 -31.62 4.32 1.79
N TYR A 509 -30.61 5.02 1.27
CA TYR A 509 -29.38 5.32 2.02
C TYR A 509 -29.37 6.71 2.67
N TRP A 510 -30.34 7.57 2.40
CA TRP A 510 -30.31 8.95 2.89
C TRP A 510 -30.80 9.06 4.35
N ILE A 511 -29.99 9.67 5.21
CA ILE A 511 -30.28 9.93 6.63
C ILE A 511 -30.47 11.43 6.84
N GLU A 512 -31.70 11.85 7.08
CA GLU A 512 -32.04 13.26 7.31
C GLU A 512 -31.70 13.72 8.75
N ASP A 513 -31.96 12.86 9.75
CA ASP A 513 -32.03 13.20 11.19
C ASP A 513 -30.73 13.77 11.81
N ARG A 514 -29.59 13.68 11.10
CA ARG A 514 -28.27 14.18 11.53
C ARG A 514 -27.69 15.23 10.55
N GLY A 515 -28.57 16.03 9.95
CA GLY A 515 -28.20 17.13 9.06
C GLY A 515 -27.95 16.70 7.60
N GLY A 516 -28.47 15.53 7.21
CA GLY A 516 -28.40 15.02 5.83
C GLY A 516 -27.05 14.40 5.47
N PHE A 517 -26.96 13.08 5.44
CA PHE A 517 -25.83 12.34 4.86
C PHE A 517 -26.26 10.94 4.38
N TYR A 518 -25.33 10.18 3.79
CA TYR A 518 -25.61 8.81 3.35
C TYR A 518 -25.13 7.78 4.38
N ALA A 519 -26.02 6.86 4.75
CA ALA A 519 -25.70 5.64 5.49
C ALA A 519 -24.48 4.95 4.86
N VAL A 520 -23.61 4.42 5.71
CA VAL A 520 -22.38 3.78 5.23
C VAL A 520 -22.66 2.44 4.53
N GLY A 521 -23.81 1.83 4.84
CA GLY A 521 -24.27 0.60 4.22
C GLY A 521 -25.68 0.22 4.66
N LEU A 522 -26.18 -0.88 4.11
CA LEU A 522 -27.29 -1.63 4.68
C LEU A 522 -26.74 -2.95 5.25
N ASP A 523 -27.23 -3.36 6.42
CA ASP A 523 -26.91 -4.68 6.98
C ASP A 523 -27.78 -5.79 6.36
N GLY A 524 -27.56 -7.04 6.77
CA GLY A 524 -28.32 -8.20 6.27
C GLY A 524 -29.80 -8.22 6.69
N ASP A 525 -30.26 -7.25 7.48
CA ASP A 525 -31.67 -6.98 7.79
C ASP A 525 -32.20 -5.74 7.06
N LYS A 526 -31.38 -5.16 6.18
CA LYS A 526 -31.62 -3.94 5.42
C LYS A 526 -31.83 -2.72 6.30
N ASN A 527 -31.27 -2.75 7.51
CA ASN A 527 -31.20 -1.57 8.38
C ASN A 527 -30.11 -0.63 7.85
N PRO A 528 -30.37 0.68 7.75
CA PRO A 528 -29.34 1.66 7.46
C PRO A 528 -28.27 1.69 8.55
N ILE A 529 -27.03 1.42 8.17
CA ILE A 529 -25.86 1.55 9.03
C ILE A 529 -25.53 3.04 9.11
N ASP A 530 -25.84 3.66 10.24
CA ASP A 530 -26.02 5.11 10.39
C ASP A 530 -24.79 5.90 10.84
N SER A 531 -23.61 5.27 10.82
CA SER A 531 -22.34 5.96 11.05
C SER A 531 -22.02 6.95 9.94
N LYS A 532 -21.49 8.11 10.31
CA LYS A 532 -21.04 9.15 9.38
C LYS A 532 -19.58 8.90 9.02
N THR A 533 -19.32 8.69 7.73
CA THR A 533 -18.00 8.23 7.26
C THR A 533 -17.51 8.94 6.01
N SER A 534 -16.22 8.81 5.71
CA SER A 534 -15.60 9.39 4.52
C SER A 534 -16.09 8.80 3.20
N ASN A 535 -16.76 7.64 3.21
CA ASN A 535 -17.30 6.98 1.99
C ASN A 535 -18.21 7.88 1.17
N MET A 536 -18.78 8.95 1.76
CA MET A 536 -19.49 9.96 1.00
C MET A 536 -18.64 10.64 -0.09
N GLY A 537 -17.32 10.76 0.11
CA GLY A 537 -16.37 11.22 -0.91
C GLY A 537 -16.34 10.30 -2.13
N HIS A 538 -16.44 8.99 -1.91
CA HIS A 538 -16.55 7.99 -2.99
C HIS A 538 -17.89 8.10 -3.74
N LEU A 539 -18.98 8.47 -3.06
CA LEU A 539 -20.27 8.74 -3.71
C LEU A 539 -20.24 10.00 -4.59
N LEU A 540 -19.53 11.05 -4.14
CA LEU A 540 -19.27 12.22 -4.97
C LEU A 540 -18.40 11.85 -6.18
N TRP A 541 -17.39 11.00 -6.00
CA TRP A 541 -16.53 10.59 -7.11
C TRP A 541 -17.27 9.76 -8.17
N SER A 542 -18.13 8.82 -7.76
CA SER A 542 -18.94 8.01 -8.68
C SER A 542 -20.05 8.79 -9.39
N GLY A 543 -20.43 9.96 -8.86
CA GLY A 543 -21.51 10.78 -9.41
C GLY A 543 -22.92 10.32 -9.06
N ILE A 544 -23.08 9.37 -8.11
CA ILE A 544 -24.41 8.86 -7.71
C ILE A 544 -25.20 9.86 -6.85
N VAL A 545 -24.55 10.90 -6.33
CA VAL A 545 -25.19 11.92 -5.47
C VAL A 545 -25.99 12.93 -6.32
N PRO A 546 -27.25 13.24 -5.99
CA PRO A 546 -28.00 14.30 -6.65
C PRO A 546 -27.33 15.67 -6.48
N PRO A 547 -27.27 16.52 -7.53
CA PRO A 547 -26.64 17.84 -7.44
C PRO A 547 -27.13 18.68 -6.26
N GLU A 548 -28.42 18.59 -5.92
CA GLU A 548 -29.05 19.30 -4.80
C GLU A 548 -28.58 18.82 -3.42
N ARG A 549 -28.10 17.58 -3.29
CA ARG A 549 -27.56 17.02 -2.03
C ARG A 549 -26.04 17.17 -1.90
N ALA A 550 -25.33 17.35 -3.02
CA ALA A 550 -23.87 17.41 -3.04
C ALA A 550 -23.31 18.46 -2.07
N GLY A 551 -23.90 19.65 -1.99
CA GLY A 551 -23.45 20.68 -1.06
C GLY A 551 -23.64 20.31 0.41
N THR A 552 -24.69 19.56 0.74
CA THR A 552 -24.89 19.04 2.10
C THR A 552 -23.85 17.99 2.44
N VAL A 553 -23.56 17.07 1.52
CA VAL A 553 -22.52 16.06 1.69
C VAL A 553 -21.14 16.69 1.88
N VAL A 554 -20.78 17.68 1.07
CA VAL A 554 -19.50 18.40 1.20
C VAL A 554 -19.40 19.11 2.54
N ARG A 555 -20.49 19.74 3.02
CA ARG A 555 -20.50 20.35 4.36
C ARG A 555 -20.30 19.33 5.49
N GLN A 556 -20.86 18.11 5.36
CA GLN A 556 -20.64 17.04 6.33
C GLN A 556 -19.19 16.55 6.34
N LEU A 557 -18.60 16.31 5.16
CA LEU A 557 -17.19 15.90 5.03
C LEU A 557 -16.21 16.95 5.56
N MET A 558 -16.55 18.24 5.40
CA MET A 558 -15.74 19.37 5.87
C MET A 558 -16.08 19.82 7.30
N GLY A 559 -17.03 19.15 7.96
CA GLY A 559 -17.41 19.41 9.35
C GLY A 559 -16.26 19.08 10.31
N GLU A 560 -16.27 19.70 11.49
CA GLU A 560 -15.19 19.53 12.51
C GLU A 560 -15.01 18.08 12.96
N ASP A 561 -16.10 17.31 12.94
CA ASP A 561 -16.14 15.90 13.29
C ASP A 561 -15.49 15.00 12.25
N MET A 562 -15.50 15.40 10.98
CA MET A 562 -14.92 14.66 9.87
C MET A 562 -13.55 15.22 9.44
N PHE A 563 -13.42 16.51 9.19
CA PHE A 563 -12.17 17.13 8.72
C PHE A 563 -11.28 17.52 9.90
N SER A 564 -10.17 16.80 10.08
CA SER A 564 -9.23 17.00 11.19
C SER A 564 -8.33 18.24 11.06
N GLY A 565 -8.33 18.88 9.89
CA GLY A 565 -7.31 19.87 9.50
C GLY A 565 -6.09 19.26 8.81
N TRP A 566 -5.90 17.94 8.89
CA TRP A 566 -4.95 17.17 8.10
C TRP A 566 -5.61 16.45 6.91
N GLY A 567 -6.90 16.16 7.02
CA GLY A 567 -7.74 15.52 6.02
C GLY A 567 -9.07 15.05 6.62
N ILE A 568 -9.91 14.43 5.81
CA ILE A 568 -11.16 13.79 6.21
C ILE A 568 -10.84 12.47 6.92
N ARG A 569 -11.38 12.30 8.12
CA ARG A 569 -11.32 11.07 8.93
C ARG A 569 -12.24 10.00 8.35
N THR A 570 -11.87 8.74 8.54
CA THR A 570 -12.68 7.60 8.09
C THR A 570 -14.02 7.48 8.81
N LEU A 571 -14.09 7.91 10.07
CA LEU A 571 -15.27 7.89 10.93
C LEU A 571 -15.39 9.23 11.68
N SER A 572 -16.62 9.73 11.81
CA SER A 572 -16.92 10.93 12.59
C SER A 572 -16.54 10.74 14.06
N TRP A 573 -15.96 11.77 14.67
CA TRP A 573 -15.63 11.72 16.10
C TRP A 573 -16.84 11.68 17.05
N ASP A 574 -18.05 11.85 16.51
CA ASP A 574 -19.31 11.82 17.27
C ASP A 574 -19.85 10.40 17.39
N ASP A 575 -19.38 9.47 16.54
CA ASP A 575 -19.82 8.08 16.54
C ASP A 575 -19.01 7.25 17.56
N ARG A 576 -19.66 6.28 18.20
CA ARG A 576 -19.15 5.62 19.42
C ARG A 576 -17.77 4.98 19.26
N LEU A 577 -17.50 4.37 18.10
CA LEU A 577 -16.26 3.64 17.86
C LEU A 577 -15.11 4.53 17.40
N TYR A 578 -15.31 5.86 17.33
CA TYR A 578 -14.23 6.75 16.96
C TYR A 578 -12.98 6.55 17.80
N ASN A 579 -11.87 6.34 17.10
CA ASN A 579 -10.54 6.27 17.64
C ASN A 579 -9.58 6.91 16.64
N ALA A 580 -8.92 8.01 17.05
CA ALA A 580 -7.92 8.69 16.23
C ALA A 580 -6.75 7.79 15.80
N LEU A 581 -6.52 6.69 16.52
CA LEU A 581 -5.48 5.69 16.22
C LEU A 581 -6.04 4.39 15.62
N GLY A 582 -7.36 4.29 15.39
CA GLY A 582 -7.98 3.08 14.87
C GLY A 582 -7.95 3.02 13.34
N TYR A 583 -7.55 1.87 12.78
CA TYR A 583 -7.21 1.72 11.36
C TYR A 583 -8.28 2.24 10.38
N HIS A 584 -9.55 1.93 10.62
CA HIS A 584 -10.71 2.49 9.88
C HIS A 584 -11.72 3.20 10.79
N LEU A 585 -11.29 3.63 11.98
CA LEU A 585 -12.16 4.19 13.02
C LEU A 585 -11.91 5.67 13.31
N GLY A 586 -11.25 6.40 12.42
CA GLY A 586 -10.97 7.82 12.62
C GLY A 586 -9.64 8.31 12.08
N THR A 587 -8.75 7.43 11.64
CA THR A 587 -7.55 7.79 10.86
C THR A 587 -7.91 8.55 9.58
N VAL A 588 -6.94 9.25 9.02
CA VAL A 588 -7.04 9.96 7.74
C VAL A 588 -6.18 9.23 6.72
N TRP A 589 -6.79 8.81 5.62
CA TRP A 589 -6.13 8.05 4.56
C TRP A 589 -5.95 8.93 3.33
N PRO A 590 -4.72 9.10 2.81
CA PRO A 590 -4.48 9.94 1.63
C PRO A 590 -5.27 9.48 0.40
N HIS A 591 -5.40 8.17 0.16
CA HIS A 591 -6.10 7.67 -1.02
C HIS A 591 -7.60 8.00 -0.99
N ASP A 592 -8.28 7.74 0.13
CA ASP A 592 -9.70 8.08 0.37
C ASP A 592 -9.93 9.59 0.19
N ASN A 593 -9.05 10.40 0.78
CA ASN A 593 -9.10 11.85 0.62
C ASN A 593 -8.87 12.30 -0.83
N SER A 594 -8.00 11.63 -1.59
CA SER A 594 -7.81 11.92 -3.01
C SER A 594 -9.05 11.62 -3.85
N ILE A 595 -9.80 10.56 -3.50
CA ILE A 595 -11.07 10.23 -4.14
C ILE A 595 -12.13 11.28 -3.78
N ALA A 596 -12.21 11.68 -2.51
CA ALA A 596 -13.09 12.76 -2.07
C ALA A 596 -12.77 14.09 -2.79
N VAL A 597 -11.49 14.44 -2.96
CA VAL A 597 -11.03 15.62 -3.72
C VAL A 597 -11.50 15.56 -5.17
N LEU A 598 -11.32 14.42 -5.85
CA LEU A 598 -11.79 14.24 -7.24
C LEU A 598 -13.32 14.35 -7.32
N GLY A 599 -14.05 13.78 -6.35
CA GLY A 599 -15.50 13.90 -6.25
C GLY A 599 -15.98 15.32 -6.00
N MET A 600 -15.38 16.05 -5.06
CA MET A 600 -15.69 17.46 -4.81
C MET A 600 -15.42 18.31 -6.05
N ALA A 601 -14.32 18.07 -6.75
CA ALA A 601 -13.99 18.77 -7.98
C ALA A 601 -15.02 18.51 -9.09
N ARG A 602 -15.50 17.27 -9.25
CA ARG A 602 -16.58 16.89 -10.18
C ARG A 602 -17.85 17.70 -9.95
N TYR A 603 -18.21 17.99 -8.70
CA TYR A 603 -19.40 18.76 -8.34
C TYR A 603 -19.16 20.28 -8.23
N GLY A 604 -17.95 20.76 -8.55
CA GLY A 604 -17.62 22.19 -8.52
C GLY A 604 -17.19 22.74 -7.16
N TYR A 605 -17.04 21.91 -6.13
CA TYR A 605 -16.57 22.29 -4.79
C TYR A 605 -15.04 22.35 -4.75
N ARG A 606 -14.47 23.19 -5.61
CA ARG A 606 -13.02 23.27 -5.85
C ARG A 606 -12.26 23.87 -4.66
N ALA A 607 -12.87 24.79 -3.90
CA ALA A 607 -12.25 25.39 -2.72
C ALA A 607 -12.04 24.36 -1.60
N GLU A 608 -13.04 23.51 -1.35
CA GLU A 608 -12.98 22.42 -0.38
C GLU A 608 -11.98 21.35 -0.82
N ALA A 609 -12.01 20.97 -2.10
CA ALA A 609 -11.04 20.06 -2.71
C ALA A 609 -9.59 20.56 -2.54
N ASN A 610 -9.36 21.86 -2.80
CA ASN A 610 -8.04 22.47 -2.64
C ASN A 610 -7.61 22.56 -1.18
N ARG A 611 -8.52 22.80 -0.24
CA ARG A 611 -8.22 22.81 1.20
C ARG A 611 -7.69 21.45 1.67
N ILE A 612 -8.31 20.35 1.23
CA ILE A 612 -7.83 18.99 1.55
C ILE A 612 -6.47 18.74 0.87
N SER A 613 -6.34 19.15 -0.40
CA SER A 613 -5.10 18.95 -1.17
C SER A 613 -3.89 19.64 -0.53
N LEU A 614 -4.06 20.89 -0.08
CA LEU A 614 -3.01 21.63 0.64
C LEU A 614 -2.68 20.97 1.98
N ALA A 615 -3.68 20.51 2.74
CA ALA A 615 -3.45 19.82 4.00
C ALA A 615 -2.63 18.54 3.82
N LEU A 616 -2.93 17.73 2.79
CA LEU A 616 -2.14 16.53 2.47
C LEU A 616 -0.73 16.87 1.98
N LEU A 617 -0.54 17.97 1.26
CA LEU A 617 0.80 18.39 0.85
C LEU A 617 1.67 18.77 2.07
N GLU A 618 1.10 19.51 3.02
CA GLU A 618 1.79 19.84 4.28
C GLU A 618 2.12 18.57 5.10
N VAL A 619 1.23 17.58 5.10
CA VAL A 619 1.51 16.26 5.70
C VAL A 619 2.71 15.62 5.01
N ALA A 620 2.72 15.58 3.67
CA ALA A 620 3.82 14.99 2.93
C ALA A 620 5.17 15.63 3.30
N GLU A 621 5.26 16.96 3.43
CA GLU A 621 6.49 17.64 3.85
C GLU A 621 7.01 17.18 5.21
N GLN A 622 6.13 16.91 6.17
CA GLN A 622 6.52 16.45 7.50
C GLN A 622 7.07 15.02 7.50
N PHE A 623 6.74 14.23 6.48
CA PHE A 623 7.17 12.85 6.30
C PHE A 623 8.20 12.70 5.16
N GLY A 624 9.03 13.73 4.95
CA GLY A 624 10.10 13.67 3.95
C GLY A 624 9.60 13.67 2.51
N HIS A 625 8.49 14.37 2.25
CA HIS A 625 7.77 14.42 0.98
C HIS A 625 7.09 13.10 0.57
N ARG A 626 6.89 12.17 1.51
CA ARG A 626 6.19 10.90 1.30
C ARG A 626 4.93 10.85 2.15
N LEU A 627 3.78 10.61 1.53
CA LEU A 627 2.55 10.34 2.28
C LEU A 627 2.58 8.91 2.85
N PRO A 628 2.41 8.71 4.18
CA PRO A 628 2.23 7.37 4.73
C PRO A 628 0.87 6.79 4.31
N GLU A 629 0.69 5.48 4.47
CA GLU A 629 -0.59 4.80 4.22
C GLU A 629 -1.78 5.49 4.90
N ALA A 630 -1.61 5.85 6.18
CA ALA A 630 -2.58 6.57 6.98
C ALA A 630 -1.89 7.42 8.05
N ILE A 631 -2.54 8.51 8.43
CA ILE A 631 -2.18 9.31 9.60
C ILE A 631 -3.30 9.25 10.64
N SER A 632 -2.94 9.52 11.89
CA SER A 632 -3.86 9.54 13.01
C SER A 632 -4.89 10.67 12.86
N GLY A 633 -6.12 10.41 13.30
CA GLY A 633 -7.27 11.30 13.23
C GLY A 633 -7.27 12.50 14.19
N PHE A 634 -6.16 12.79 14.84
CA PHE A 634 -6.10 13.89 15.82
C PHE A 634 -6.38 15.24 15.15
N PRO A 635 -7.12 16.14 15.81
CA PRO A 635 -7.35 17.47 15.28
C PRO A 635 -6.04 18.26 15.23
N ARG A 636 -5.78 18.92 14.11
CA ARG A 636 -4.59 19.75 13.86
C ARG A 636 -4.38 20.83 14.91
N GLU A 637 -5.45 21.38 15.46
CA GLU A 637 -5.39 22.40 16.52
C GLU A 637 -4.78 21.91 17.84
N ARG A 638 -4.68 20.59 18.07
CA ARG A 638 -4.07 20.00 19.28
C ARG A 638 -2.61 19.58 19.09
N LEU A 639 -2.12 19.52 17.85
CA LEU A 639 -0.80 18.98 17.53
C LEU A 639 -0.04 19.93 16.59
N LEU A 640 1.28 20.03 16.78
CA LEU A 640 2.13 20.83 15.89
C LEU A 640 2.54 20.09 14.61
N PHE A 641 2.24 18.79 14.52
CA PHE A 641 2.60 17.91 13.42
C PHE A 641 1.57 16.77 13.29
N ALA A 642 1.50 16.18 12.10
CA ALA A 642 0.75 14.98 11.81
C ALA A 642 1.44 13.75 12.43
N VAL A 643 0.65 12.82 12.96
CA VAL A 643 1.15 11.61 13.61
C VAL A 643 0.84 10.42 12.71
N PRO A 644 1.81 9.60 12.30
CA PRO A 644 1.53 8.43 11.47
C PRO A 644 0.66 7.42 12.24
N TYR A 645 -0.17 6.65 11.53
CA TYR A 645 -0.80 5.48 12.15
C TYR A 645 0.30 4.47 12.54
N PRO A 646 0.26 3.83 13.73
CA PRO A 646 1.39 3.06 14.28
C PRO A 646 2.03 2.05 13.31
N THR A 647 1.21 1.29 12.59
CA THR A 647 1.70 0.27 11.65
C THR A 647 1.54 0.68 10.18
N ALA A 648 1.51 1.99 9.89
CA ALA A 648 1.31 2.50 8.54
C ALA A 648 2.42 2.05 7.60
N CYS A 649 2.04 1.56 6.41
CA CYS A 649 2.99 1.30 5.36
C CYS A 649 3.62 2.60 4.82
N SER A 650 4.92 2.55 4.54
CA SER A 650 5.67 3.67 3.97
C SER A 650 6.94 3.16 3.25
N PRO A 651 6.96 3.13 1.90
CA PRO A 651 5.92 3.62 0.98
C PRO A 651 4.70 2.70 0.88
N GLN A 652 3.61 3.26 0.37
CA GLN A 652 2.37 2.56 0.03
C GLN A 652 1.88 3.11 -1.34
N ALA A 653 1.39 2.22 -2.22
CA ALA A 653 1.04 2.51 -3.61
C ALA A 653 -0.07 3.56 -3.79
N TRP A 654 -1.24 3.41 -3.17
CA TRP A 654 -2.34 4.38 -3.30
C TRP A 654 -2.06 5.72 -2.58
N ALA A 655 -1.17 5.72 -1.59
CA ALA A 655 -0.72 6.92 -0.91
C ALA A 655 0.27 7.67 -1.81
N SER A 656 1.14 6.93 -2.49
CA SER A 656 2.04 7.47 -3.53
C SER A 656 1.29 7.92 -4.78
N GLY A 657 0.13 7.33 -5.10
CA GLY A 657 -0.74 7.80 -6.18
C GLY A 657 -1.45 9.13 -5.86
N THR A 658 -1.69 9.40 -4.58
CA THR A 658 -2.50 10.56 -4.12
C THR A 658 -2.03 11.91 -4.69
N PRO A 659 -0.74 12.29 -4.63
CA PRO A 659 -0.31 13.61 -5.12
C PRO A 659 -0.60 13.83 -6.61
N LEU A 660 -0.56 12.76 -7.43
CA LEU A 660 -0.90 12.83 -8.86
C LEU A 660 -2.42 13.02 -9.06
N ALA A 661 -3.26 12.40 -8.22
CA ALA A 661 -4.69 12.65 -8.22
C ALA A 661 -5.04 14.08 -7.78
N LEU A 662 -4.34 14.64 -6.79
CA LEU A 662 -4.51 16.05 -6.38
C LEU A 662 -4.15 17.01 -7.51
N VAL A 663 -3.02 16.77 -8.20
CA VAL A 663 -2.65 17.52 -9.41
C VAL A 663 -3.74 17.42 -10.48
N ARG A 664 -4.25 16.22 -10.75
CA ARG A 664 -5.32 16.01 -11.72
C ARG A 664 -6.56 16.86 -11.37
N ALA A 665 -6.93 16.90 -10.08
CA ALA A 665 -8.04 17.71 -9.60
C ALA A 665 -7.78 19.22 -9.74
N MET A 666 -6.58 19.69 -9.40
CA MET A 666 -6.20 21.12 -9.54
C MET A 666 -6.15 21.57 -10.99
N LEU A 667 -5.65 20.73 -11.90
CA LEU A 667 -5.60 21.01 -13.33
C LEU A 667 -6.98 20.90 -13.98
N GLY A 668 -7.92 20.19 -13.36
CA GLY A 668 -9.17 19.77 -14.01
C GLY A 668 -8.91 19.04 -15.33
N ALA A 669 -7.87 18.21 -15.36
CA ALA A 669 -7.43 17.53 -16.58
C ALA A 669 -8.39 16.40 -16.94
N ASP A 670 -9.00 16.49 -18.12
CA ASP A 670 -9.98 15.51 -18.61
C ASP A 670 -9.76 15.19 -20.10
N PRO A 671 -9.71 13.89 -20.48
CA PRO A 671 -9.77 13.49 -21.88
C PRO A 671 -11.19 13.60 -22.45
N VAL A 672 -11.33 14.37 -23.52
CA VAL A 672 -12.60 14.59 -24.24
C VAL A 672 -12.34 14.51 -25.75
N ASP A 673 -13.05 13.63 -26.44
CA ASP A 673 -13.06 13.50 -27.92
C ASP A 673 -11.66 13.50 -28.57
N GLY A 674 -10.72 12.74 -28.01
CA GLY A 674 -9.35 12.64 -28.55
C GLY A 674 -8.43 13.81 -28.17
N ARG A 675 -8.84 14.68 -27.24
CA ARG A 675 -8.06 15.83 -26.77
C ARG A 675 -7.97 15.86 -25.26
N LEU A 676 -6.85 16.36 -24.74
CA LEU A 676 -6.70 16.65 -23.32
C LEU A 676 -7.17 18.10 -23.07
N VAL A 677 -8.20 18.27 -22.25
CA VAL A 677 -8.78 19.56 -21.86
C VAL A 677 -8.44 19.86 -20.41
N LEU A 678 -8.28 21.15 -20.07
CA LEU A 678 -8.08 21.61 -18.70
C LEU A 678 -9.23 22.53 -18.29
N ASP A 679 -9.67 22.37 -17.04
CA ASP A 679 -10.50 23.33 -16.31
C ASP A 679 -9.85 23.57 -14.93
N PRO A 680 -8.74 24.33 -14.91
CA PRO A 680 -7.90 24.43 -13.72
C PRO A 680 -8.53 25.32 -12.64
N ASP A 681 -8.31 24.95 -11.39
CA ASP A 681 -8.52 25.78 -10.21
C ASP A 681 -7.36 25.51 -9.24
N ILE A 682 -6.21 26.10 -9.55
CA ILE A 682 -4.97 25.92 -8.79
C ILE A 682 -4.91 26.96 -7.67
N PRO A 683 -4.72 26.56 -6.40
CA PRO A 683 -4.64 27.51 -5.30
C PRO A 683 -3.37 28.38 -5.39
N PRO A 684 -3.41 29.66 -4.98
CA PRO A 684 -2.26 30.57 -5.07
C PRO A 684 -0.98 30.05 -4.40
N GLU A 685 -1.11 29.25 -3.34
CA GLU A 685 -0.02 28.61 -2.59
C GLU A 685 0.79 27.62 -3.44
N ILE A 686 0.17 27.07 -4.50
CA ILE A 686 0.83 26.15 -5.43
C ILE A 686 1.46 26.90 -6.62
N GLY A 687 0.85 28.01 -7.06
CA GLY A 687 1.35 28.80 -8.18
C GLY A 687 1.19 28.08 -9.52
N ARG A 688 2.25 28.07 -10.36
CA ARG A 688 2.24 27.33 -11.62
C ARG A 688 2.34 25.82 -11.40
N ILE A 689 1.62 25.06 -12.22
CA ILE A 689 1.86 23.63 -12.46
C ILE A 689 2.14 23.46 -13.96
N ALA A 690 3.24 22.79 -14.29
CA ALA A 690 3.53 22.39 -15.66
C ALA A 690 3.87 20.89 -15.71
N ALA A 691 3.36 20.19 -16.72
CA ALA A 691 3.65 18.79 -16.97
C ALA A 691 4.09 18.58 -18.42
N GLU A 692 5.25 17.98 -18.61
CA GLU A 692 5.82 17.62 -19.91
C GLU A 692 5.67 16.12 -20.14
N ARG A 693 5.59 15.69 -21.41
CA ARG A 693 5.49 14.28 -21.82
C ARG A 693 4.28 13.55 -21.22
N VAL A 694 3.17 14.27 -21.02
CA VAL A 694 1.89 13.66 -20.62
C VAL A 694 1.40 12.81 -21.79
N ARG A 695 1.26 11.50 -21.60
CA ARG A 695 0.85 10.58 -22.68
C ARG A 695 -0.66 10.41 -22.69
N ALA A 696 -1.30 10.84 -23.77
CA ALA A 696 -2.72 10.63 -24.01
C ALA A 696 -2.98 10.49 -25.51
N PHE A 697 -3.92 9.62 -25.91
CA PHE A 697 -4.29 9.38 -27.31
C PHE A 697 -3.12 9.03 -28.24
N GLY A 698 -2.11 8.31 -27.73
CA GLY A 698 -0.89 7.99 -28.51
C GLY A 698 0.05 9.17 -28.76
N HIS A 699 -0.24 10.36 -28.22
CA HIS A 699 0.56 11.57 -28.35
C HIS A 699 1.22 11.98 -27.03
N CYS A 700 2.25 12.82 -27.12
CA CYS A 700 2.81 13.54 -25.99
C CYS A 700 2.21 14.94 -25.92
N TRP A 701 1.79 15.34 -24.72
CA TRP A 701 1.21 16.65 -24.44
C TRP A 701 2.08 17.37 -23.44
N GLU A 702 2.15 18.69 -23.62
CA GLU A 702 2.61 19.62 -22.60
C GLU A 702 1.42 20.38 -22.05
N VAL A 703 1.40 20.48 -20.72
CA VAL A 703 0.34 21.10 -19.94
C VAL A 703 0.97 22.17 -19.08
N GLU A 704 0.40 23.38 -19.07
CA GLU A 704 0.81 24.46 -18.17
C GLU A 704 -0.43 25.18 -17.67
N ALA A 705 -0.54 25.41 -16.36
CA ALA A 705 -1.65 26.14 -15.77
C ALA A 705 -1.24 26.94 -14.54
N VAL A 706 -1.92 28.07 -14.31
CA VAL A 706 -1.80 28.95 -13.15
C VAL A 706 -3.20 29.46 -12.80
N GLY A 707 -3.60 29.31 -11.52
CA GLY A 707 -4.94 29.72 -11.09
C GLY A 707 -6.03 29.03 -11.92
N ARG A 708 -6.78 29.83 -12.68
CA ARG A 708 -7.89 29.36 -13.56
C ARG A 708 -7.58 29.44 -15.04
N THR A 709 -6.31 29.59 -15.40
CA THR A 709 -5.88 29.67 -16.80
C THR A 709 -4.91 28.53 -17.07
N GLY A 710 -5.13 27.81 -18.16
CA GLY A 710 -4.27 26.72 -18.57
C GLY A 710 -4.19 26.56 -20.08
N HIS A 711 -3.11 25.95 -20.53
CA HIS A 711 -2.81 25.69 -21.92
C HIS A 711 -2.37 24.24 -22.07
N VAL A 712 -2.80 23.62 -23.16
CA VAL A 712 -2.38 22.28 -23.58
C VAL A 712 -1.87 22.39 -25.00
N ARG A 713 -0.69 21.84 -25.27
CA ARG A 713 -0.11 21.76 -26.61
C ARG A 713 0.43 20.38 -26.89
N LEU A 714 0.33 19.94 -28.15
CA LEU A 714 1.03 18.75 -28.62
C LEU A 714 2.54 19.00 -28.57
N ALA A 715 3.28 18.00 -28.13
CA ALA A 715 4.72 17.99 -28.07
C ALA A 715 5.30 16.80 -28.85
N GLU A 716 6.54 16.91 -29.30
CA GLU A 716 7.26 15.80 -29.89
C GLU A 716 7.62 14.79 -28.78
N CYS A 717 7.31 13.51 -29.04
CA CYS A 717 7.92 12.40 -28.33
C CYS A 717 9.25 12.05 -29.03
#